data_AF-A0A8C7VQZ1-F1
#
_entry.id   AF-A0A8C7VQZ1-F1
#
_cell.length_a   1.000
_cell.length_b   1.000
_cell.length_c   1.000
_cell.angle_alpha   90.00
_cell.angle_beta   90.00
_cell.angle_gamma   90.00
#
_symmetry.space_group_name_H-M   'P 1'
#
loop_
_entity.id
_entity.type
_entity.pdbx_description
1 polymer ?
#
loop_
_entity_poly.entity_id
_entity_poly.type
_entity_poly.pdbx_seq_one_letter_code
_entity_poly.pdbx_strand_id
1 'polypeptide(L)'
;MVLESSKWVMFIVGWLFKNVSCNAVAQKIYVELNNTVPCVRLLNATHQIGCQSSISGDTGVIHVLESEADLEWPLSKGPNPPYMVLLESSLFTKSIMMKMKNASSRVAGVVVVPKTSQPEFSPHTTCPNENTGVYTETYDHNLAHCNTTVWNPRGNGLSYEEFDFPVFSLKEDNETEVIKQCYFDHNRVVNGSGLQYPLCAMQLFSHMHAVTDTATCMRRSSMDFSTSPVMVCDPLGGYNVCTFIRPYNSTAFGHKENESVVIAAARLDSRAFFLEDSTGAEGSVSGFVTLLAAAQALREATQEAPPTRNILFAFFHGEVFDYIGSSRMVYDMKNNMFVIDLDNVHSILEIGQVAVRSGTNLFLHSDPVSRRNNTVHDEVTNLVKNLQSSTAGLNLSFVETGFSQPLPPSSFQRFLRARAIPGIVLADHQTDFNNRYYESFYDNAAHLNLTYPSNLSPEEQLEFVTDTAKSLTEVATAVARALFKQAGGNNSQVNKINADPKTVTQMLYGFLVRSNNSWFQAVMAPELKDILQPNPPQYYVGVAKSSHQANALTYLVQYLLANLTGTATNLTQSQCKKPDELPNESTYLYSYLWVQGVVPPNSTQRESFCVRTAVRLVKAVSPAFDLGDYVSKEYSTWTKSQWKFIKARIFLVASRDLEMLTLGVGVAVLFTSLLVTYFVSTKADVLFSSVREPNNTAY
;
A
#
# COMPACT_ATOMS: atom_id res chain seq x y z
N MET A 1 27.48 54.05 -30.03
CA MET A 1 27.57 53.69 -28.59
C MET A 1 26.21 53.48 -27.90
N VAL A 2 25.05 53.69 -28.56
CA VAL A 2 23.71 53.58 -27.92
C VAL A 2 23.02 52.22 -28.14
N LEU A 3 23.48 51.40 -29.10
CA LEU A 3 22.81 50.14 -29.45
C LEU A 3 23.27 48.90 -28.63
N GLU A 4 24.40 48.98 -27.92
CA GLU A 4 24.87 47.87 -27.08
C GLU A 4 24.25 47.85 -25.68
N SER A 5 23.78 49.00 -25.17
CA SER A 5 23.19 49.11 -23.83
C SER A 5 21.85 48.35 -23.70
N SER A 6 21.04 48.32 -24.76
CA SER A 6 19.72 47.65 -24.75
C SER A 6 19.80 46.12 -24.63
N LYS A 7 20.82 45.49 -25.22
CA LYS A 7 21.01 44.03 -25.15
C LYS A 7 21.48 43.58 -23.77
N TRP A 8 22.32 44.37 -23.11
CA TRP A 8 22.76 44.10 -21.74
C TRP A 8 21.63 44.28 -20.72
N VAL A 9 20.76 45.27 -20.90
CA VAL A 9 19.57 45.44 -20.03
C VAL A 9 18.61 44.26 -20.18
N MET A 10 18.34 43.78 -21.39
CA MET A 10 17.50 42.59 -21.61
C MET A 10 18.13 41.30 -21.07
N PHE A 11 19.47 41.17 -21.11
CA PHE A 11 20.18 40.02 -20.54
C PHE A 11 20.17 40.05 -19.01
N ILE A 12 20.36 41.22 -18.39
CA ILE A 12 20.29 41.41 -16.94
C ILE A 12 18.85 41.19 -16.43
N VAL A 13 17.84 41.70 -17.14
CA VAL A 13 16.43 41.46 -16.82
C VAL A 13 16.08 39.98 -16.98
N GLY A 14 16.51 39.32 -18.06
CA GLY A 14 16.33 37.87 -18.26
C GLY A 14 17.08 37.00 -17.24
N TRP A 15 18.22 37.46 -16.73
CA TRP A 15 19.02 36.77 -15.70
C TRP A 15 18.44 36.99 -14.30
N LEU A 16 17.90 38.17 -14.00
CA LEU A 16 17.15 38.47 -12.77
C LEU A 16 15.84 37.68 -12.69
N PHE A 17 15.11 37.53 -13.80
CA PHE A 17 13.88 36.72 -13.83
C PHE A 17 14.13 35.21 -13.72
N LYS A 18 15.30 34.70 -14.12
CA LYS A 18 15.65 33.28 -13.99
C LYS A 18 16.20 32.89 -12.61
N ASN A 19 16.81 33.81 -11.86
CA ASN A 19 17.50 33.49 -10.60
C ASN A 19 16.78 33.98 -9.33
N VAL A 20 15.62 34.66 -9.43
CA VAL A 20 14.82 35.10 -8.28
C VAL A 20 13.44 34.44 -8.32
N SER A 21 13.41 33.11 -8.26
CA SER A 21 12.21 32.34 -7.92
C SER A 21 12.31 31.84 -6.49
N CYS A 22 12.49 32.76 -5.54
CA CYS A 22 12.31 32.47 -4.12
C CYS A 22 11.48 33.60 -3.54
N ASN A 23 10.15 33.45 -3.59
CA ASN A 23 9.24 34.45 -3.07
C ASN A 23 9.24 34.38 -1.53
N ALA A 24 10.13 35.13 -0.88
CA ALA A 24 10.26 35.18 0.58
C ALA A 24 8.94 35.57 1.28
N VAL A 25 8.00 36.20 0.58
CA VAL A 25 6.66 36.50 1.11
C VAL A 25 5.86 35.22 1.33
N ALA A 26 6.00 34.21 0.47
CA ALA A 26 5.30 32.94 0.64
C ALA A 26 5.70 32.25 1.96
N GLN A 27 6.99 32.33 2.34
CA GLN A 27 7.50 31.81 3.61
C GLN A 27 6.99 32.58 4.84
N LYS A 28 6.51 33.81 4.66
CA LYS A 28 5.86 34.59 5.74
C LYS A 28 4.38 34.25 5.92
N ILE A 29 3.75 33.63 4.92
CA ILE A 29 2.31 33.37 4.90
C ILE A 29 2.02 31.90 5.15
N TYR A 30 2.72 31.01 4.44
CA TYR A 30 2.42 29.59 4.38
C TYR A 30 3.43 28.79 5.18
N VAL A 31 2.91 27.87 6.00
CA VAL A 31 3.69 26.77 6.58
C VAL A 31 3.25 25.50 5.85
N GLU A 32 4.18 24.89 5.11
CA GLU A 32 3.95 23.62 4.42
C GLU A 32 4.05 22.45 5.41
N LEU A 33 3.13 21.50 5.30
CA LEU A 33 3.13 20.26 6.09
C LEU A 33 3.78 19.15 5.27
N ASN A 34 4.79 18.48 5.83
CA ASN A 34 5.57 17.50 5.09
C ASN A 34 5.15 16.05 5.40
N ASN A 35 4.73 15.79 6.64
CA ASN A 35 4.47 14.43 7.12
C ASN A 35 2.99 14.06 6.98
N THR A 36 2.46 14.17 5.77
CA THR A 36 1.02 13.97 5.50
C THR A 36 0.77 12.79 4.57
N VAL A 37 -0.23 11.95 4.87
CA VAL A 37 -0.67 10.86 4.00
C VAL A 37 -2.11 11.08 3.53
N PRO A 38 -2.36 11.20 2.21
CA PRO A 38 -3.69 11.46 1.69
C PRO A 38 -4.56 10.20 1.60
N CYS A 39 -5.86 10.39 1.74
CA CYS A 39 -6.86 9.51 1.15
C CYS A 39 -6.91 9.76 -0.37
N VAL A 40 -6.93 8.71 -1.17
CA VAL A 40 -6.91 8.81 -2.64
C VAL A 40 -8.13 8.16 -3.26
N ARG A 41 -8.44 8.55 -4.51
CA ARG A 41 -9.53 7.95 -5.27
C ARG A 41 -9.13 6.63 -5.92
N LEU A 42 -9.96 5.61 -5.71
CA LEU A 42 -9.95 4.34 -6.41
C LEU A 42 -11.27 4.15 -7.15
N LEU A 43 -11.25 3.42 -8.26
CA LEU A 43 -12.44 3.13 -9.05
C LEU A 43 -12.56 1.63 -9.29
N ASN A 44 -13.78 1.14 -9.41
CA ASN A 44 -14.09 -0.20 -9.89
C ASN A 44 -15.05 -0.13 -11.08
N ALA A 45 -15.54 -1.27 -11.56
CA ALA A 45 -16.48 -1.36 -12.69
C ALA A 45 -17.75 -0.51 -12.58
N THR A 46 -18.17 -0.12 -11.37
CA THR A 46 -19.50 0.44 -11.11
C THR A 46 -19.48 1.77 -10.36
N HIS A 47 -18.50 1.99 -9.48
CA HIS A 47 -18.45 3.13 -8.59
C HIS A 47 -17.01 3.57 -8.36
N GLN A 48 -16.86 4.72 -7.70
CA GLN A 48 -15.59 5.22 -7.17
C GLN A 48 -15.66 5.34 -5.65
N ILE A 49 -14.51 5.23 -5.00
CA ILE A 49 -14.35 5.31 -3.55
C ILE A 49 -13.16 6.22 -3.21
N GLY A 50 -13.07 6.61 -1.94
CA GLY A 50 -11.99 7.46 -1.43
C GLY A 50 -12.29 8.94 -1.61
N CYS A 51 -11.24 9.76 -1.66
CA CYS A 51 -11.35 11.20 -1.46
C CYS A 51 -10.78 12.00 -2.63
N GLN A 52 -11.24 13.23 -2.79
CA GLN A 52 -10.67 14.20 -3.72
C GLN A 52 -10.72 15.62 -3.14
N SER A 53 -9.86 16.50 -3.65
CA SER A 53 -10.05 17.95 -3.51
C SER A 53 -10.45 18.62 -4.82
N SER A 54 -10.90 19.87 -4.73
CA SER A 54 -10.95 20.77 -5.88
C SER A 54 -9.56 20.94 -6.51
N ILE A 55 -9.50 21.32 -7.79
CA ILE A 55 -8.25 21.43 -8.56
C ILE A 55 -7.24 22.42 -7.99
N SER A 56 -7.71 23.49 -7.37
CA SER A 56 -6.91 24.51 -6.69
C SER A 56 -6.72 24.24 -5.20
N GLY A 57 -7.04 23.04 -4.74
CA GLY A 57 -7.09 22.67 -3.32
C GLY A 57 -8.31 23.25 -2.61
N ASP A 58 -8.72 22.56 -1.54
CA ASP A 58 -9.83 23.01 -0.68
C ASP A 58 -9.26 23.71 0.54
N THR A 59 -9.80 24.89 0.84
CA THR A 59 -9.38 25.74 1.97
C THR A 59 -10.51 25.84 2.98
N GLY A 60 -10.21 25.71 4.26
CA GLY A 60 -11.17 25.96 5.32
C GLY A 60 -10.54 26.40 6.64
N VAL A 61 -11.33 27.08 7.46
CA VAL A 61 -10.91 27.51 8.81
C VAL A 61 -10.75 26.29 9.70
N ILE A 62 -9.62 26.20 10.39
CA ILE A 62 -9.30 25.02 11.21
C ILE A 62 -10.25 24.96 12.41
N HIS A 63 -10.82 23.79 12.67
CA HIS A 63 -11.60 23.48 13.87
C HIS A 63 -11.15 22.15 14.45
N VAL A 64 -10.61 22.18 15.67
CA VAL A 64 -10.15 20.97 16.39
C VAL A 64 -11.34 20.34 17.11
N LEU A 65 -11.52 19.03 16.95
CA LEU A 65 -12.51 18.23 17.68
C LEU A 65 -11.83 17.53 18.86
N GLU A 66 -12.23 17.89 20.07
CA GLU A 66 -11.85 17.18 21.30
C GLU A 66 -12.88 16.10 21.64
N SER A 67 -14.15 16.32 21.24
CA SER A 67 -15.27 15.42 21.50
C SER A 67 -16.28 15.40 20.34
N GLU A 68 -17.22 14.45 20.37
CA GLU A 68 -18.32 14.44 19.39
C GLU A 68 -19.25 15.67 19.52
N ALA A 69 -19.33 16.30 20.70
CA ALA A 69 -20.17 17.49 20.90
C ALA A 69 -19.66 18.71 20.09
N ASP A 70 -18.35 18.78 19.87
CA ASP A 70 -17.71 19.87 19.11
C ASP A 70 -18.05 19.81 17.62
N LEU A 71 -18.60 18.69 17.15
CA LEU A 71 -18.98 18.48 15.76
C LEU A 71 -20.15 19.36 15.33
N GLU A 72 -21.04 19.77 16.23
CA GLU A 72 -22.17 20.65 15.87
C GLU A 72 -21.71 22.01 15.33
N TRP A 73 -20.54 22.47 15.74
CA TRP A 73 -19.97 23.75 15.32
C TRP A 73 -19.67 23.79 13.81
N PRO A 74 -18.79 22.94 13.25
CA PRO A 74 -18.54 22.94 11.81
C PRO A 74 -19.79 22.57 11.02
N LEU A 75 -20.64 21.68 11.54
CA LEU A 75 -21.84 21.22 10.83
C LEU A 75 -22.97 22.26 10.73
N SER A 76 -23.17 23.12 11.73
CA SER A 76 -24.35 24.01 11.74
C SER A 76 -24.16 25.38 12.40
N LYS A 77 -23.49 25.45 13.56
CA LYS A 77 -23.46 26.68 14.39
C LYS A 77 -22.41 27.71 13.96
N GLY A 78 -21.29 27.24 13.41
CA GLY A 78 -20.13 28.09 13.14
C GLY A 78 -20.39 29.19 12.09
N PRO A 79 -19.93 30.43 12.32
CA PRO A 79 -20.25 31.56 11.43
C PRO A 79 -19.40 31.62 10.14
N ASN A 80 -18.29 30.86 10.07
CA ASN A 80 -17.27 31.00 9.04
C ASN A 80 -17.05 29.70 8.24
N PRO A 81 -18.06 29.14 7.56
CA PRO A 81 -17.84 28.03 6.63
C PRO A 81 -17.02 28.52 5.41
N PRO A 82 -16.22 27.63 4.77
CA PRO A 82 -16.07 26.22 5.10
C PRO A 82 -15.00 25.93 6.18
N TYR A 83 -15.17 24.82 6.88
CA TYR A 83 -14.30 24.36 7.98
C TYR A 83 -13.36 23.23 7.53
N MET A 84 -12.16 23.23 8.08
CA MET A 84 -11.21 22.12 8.03
C MET A 84 -11.16 21.45 9.41
N VAL A 85 -11.66 20.22 9.49
CA VAL A 85 -11.85 19.55 10.78
C VAL A 85 -10.62 18.73 11.12
N LEU A 86 -9.96 19.04 12.24
CA LEU A 86 -8.88 18.23 12.80
C LEU A 86 -9.43 17.34 13.90
N LEU A 87 -9.27 16.03 13.79
CA LEU A 87 -9.77 15.06 14.75
C LEU A 87 -8.73 14.01 15.09
N GLU A 88 -8.81 13.52 16.32
CA GLU A 88 -8.02 12.37 16.73
C GLU A 88 -8.63 11.08 16.20
N SER A 89 -7.78 10.10 15.94
CA SER A 89 -8.16 8.74 15.49
C SER A 89 -9.28 8.06 16.29
N SER A 90 -9.45 8.36 17.58
CA SER A 90 -10.58 7.88 18.40
C SER A 90 -11.94 8.38 17.92
N LEU A 91 -11.98 9.57 17.33
CA LEU A 91 -13.17 10.19 16.74
C LEU A 91 -13.31 9.87 15.24
N PHE A 92 -12.33 9.18 14.63
CA PHE A 92 -12.37 8.79 13.23
C PHE A 92 -13.29 7.57 13.01
N THR A 93 -14.59 7.78 13.19
CA THR A 93 -15.61 6.73 13.04
C THR A 93 -16.46 6.96 11.79
N LYS A 94 -17.07 5.89 11.27
CA LYS A 94 -18.00 6.00 10.14
C LYS A 94 -19.16 6.95 10.43
N SER A 95 -19.74 6.92 11.63
CA SER A 95 -20.83 7.80 12.03
C SER A 95 -20.46 9.28 11.88
N ILE A 96 -19.31 9.67 12.43
CA ILE A 96 -18.82 11.05 12.40
C ILE A 96 -18.49 11.48 10.95
N MET A 97 -17.80 10.62 10.19
CA MET A 97 -17.46 10.92 8.79
C MET A 97 -18.71 11.07 7.90
N MET A 98 -19.75 10.25 8.11
CA MET A 98 -21.01 10.38 7.36
C MET A 98 -21.79 11.64 7.75
N LYS A 99 -21.76 12.07 9.03
CA LYS A 99 -22.32 13.36 9.44
C LYS A 99 -21.63 14.52 8.71
N MET A 100 -20.30 14.48 8.58
CA MET A 100 -19.54 15.48 7.82
C MET A 100 -19.81 15.42 6.32
N LYS A 101 -19.93 14.22 5.74
CA LYS A 101 -20.32 14.02 4.33
C LYS A 101 -21.67 14.65 4.01
N ASN A 102 -22.66 14.51 4.89
CA ASN A 102 -23.97 15.14 4.71
C ASN A 102 -23.94 16.67 4.81
N ALA A 103 -22.92 17.24 5.46
CA ALA A 103 -22.70 18.68 5.55
C ALA A 103 -21.50 19.15 4.68
N SER A 104 -21.27 18.49 3.54
CA SER A 104 -20.12 18.75 2.67
C SER A 104 -20.00 20.20 2.20
N SER A 105 -21.09 20.96 2.11
CA SER A 105 -21.05 22.39 1.79
C SER A 105 -20.40 23.26 2.86
N ARG A 106 -20.27 22.74 4.09
CA ARG A 106 -19.66 23.44 5.23
C ARG A 106 -18.32 22.85 5.64
N VAL A 107 -17.98 21.65 5.22
CA VAL A 107 -16.72 20.97 5.54
C VAL A 107 -15.87 20.84 4.28
N ALA A 108 -14.75 21.56 4.23
CA ALA A 108 -13.81 21.56 3.11
C ALA A 108 -12.76 20.44 3.19
N GLY A 109 -12.66 19.73 4.32
CA GLY A 109 -11.72 18.62 4.48
C GLY A 109 -11.56 18.18 5.92
N VAL A 110 -10.93 17.02 6.09
CA VAL A 110 -10.72 16.39 7.39
C VAL A 110 -9.26 15.99 7.54
N VAL A 111 -8.72 16.22 8.73
CA VAL A 111 -7.37 15.82 9.10
C VAL A 111 -7.44 14.91 10.32
N VAL A 112 -6.86 13.72 10.20
CA VAL A 112 -6.86 12.68 11.23
C VAL A 112 -5.48 12.59 11.84
N VAL A 113 -5.41 12.62 13.17
CA VAL A 113 -4.17 12.39 13.93
C VAL A 113 -4.22 11.00 14.58
N PRO A 114 -3.47 10.01 14.08
CA PRO A 114 -3.33 8.70 14.71
C PRO A 114 -2.66 8.82 16.07
N LYS A 115 -3.29 8.26 17.11
CA LYS A 115 -2.71 8.16 18.46
C LYS A 115 -2.19 6.76 18.75
N THR A 116 -1.26 6.68 19.71
CA THR A 116 -0.72 5.41 20.24
C THR A 116 -1.76 4.56 20.97
N SER A 117 -2.80 5.17 21.56
CA SER A 117 -3.96 4.43 22.10
C SER A 117 -4.86 3.98 20.96
N GLN A 118 -5.00 2.67 20.79
CA GLN A 118 -5.63 2.07 19.60
C GLN A 118 -7.07 1.63 19.91
N PRO A 119 -8.11 2.39 19.50
CA PRO A 119 -9.47 1.85 19.48
C PRO A 119 -9.58 0.78 18.39
N GLU A 120 -10.38 -0.27 18.63
CA GLU A 120 -10.65 -1.28 17.60
C GLU A 120 -11.24 -0.60 16.35
N PHE A 121 -10.56 -0.75 15.21
CA PHE A 121 -10.91 -0.01 13.99
C PHE A 121 -10.48 -0.76 12.73
N SER A 122 -11.46 -1.26 11.99
CA SER A 122 -11.30 -1.77 10.63
C SER A 122 -12.11 -0.92 9.65
N PRO A 123 -11.48 -0.14 8.76
CA PRO A 123 -12.20 0.64 7.75
C PRO A 123 -12.69 -0.22 6.57
N HIS A 124 -12.39 -1.53 6.57
CA HIS A 124 -12.82 -2.47 5.54
C HIS A 124 -14.29 -2.87 5.72
N THR A 125 -14.88 -3.51 4.71
CA THR A 125 -16.19 -4.18 4.82
C THR A 125 -16.18 -5.34 5.83
N THR A 126 -17.38 -5.74 6.26
CA THR A 126 -17.58 -6.91 7.13
C THR A 126 -17.32 -8.25 6.44
N CYS A 127 -17.57 -8.31 5.13
CA CYS A 127 -17.27 -9.43 4.25
C CYS A 127 -16.25 -9.00 3.19
N PRO A 128 -14.94 -9.23 3.39
CA PRO A 128 -13.92 -8.91 2.39
C PRO A 128 -14.07 -9.76 1.12
N ASN A 129 -13.91 -9.15 -0.05
CA ASN A 129 -13.97 -9.81 -1.37
C ASN A 129 -15.24 -10.65 -1.63
N GLU A 130 -16.36 -10.21 -1.05
CA GLU A 130 -17.66 -10.91 -1.07
C GLU A 130 -18.09 -11.37 -2.47
N ASN A 131 -17.98 -10.49 -3.46
CA ASN A 131 -18.50 -10.73 -4.81
C ASN A 131 -17.52 -11.46 -5.73
N THR A 132 -16.28 -11.69 -5.28
CA THR A 132 -15.20 -12.22 -6.11
C THR A 132 -14.66 -13.56 -5.61
N GLY A 133 -15.12 -14.02 -4.44
CA GLY A 133 -14.92 -15.38 -3.93
C GLY A 133 -15.66 -16.45 -4.73
N VAL A 134 -15.60 -17.70 -4.23
CA VAL A 134 -16.28 -18.86 -4.84
C VAL A 134 -17.74 -18.98 -4.41
N TYR A 135 -18.09 -18.49 -3.22
CA TYR A 135 -19.42 -18.60 -2.63
C TYR A 135 -20.39 -17.60 -3.25
N THR A 136 -21.05 -18.04 -4.31
CA THR A 136 -22.16 -17.35 -4.95
C THR A 136 -23.47 -18.08 -4.70
N GLU A 137 -24.59 -17.43 -4.98
CA GLU A 137 -25.93 -18.04 -4.93
C GLU A 137 -26.05 -19.35 -5.75
N THR A 138 -25.26 -19.46 -6.82
CA THR A 138 -25.23 -20.66 -7.66
C THR A 138 -24.32 -21.76 -7.13
N TYR A 139 -23.30 -21.41 -6.32
CA TYR A 139 -22.36 -22.38 -5.75
C TYR A 139 -22.93 -22.99 -4.47
N ASP A 140 -23.35 -22.13 -3.53
CA ASP A 140 -24.13 -22.50 -2.35
C ASP A 140 -24.80 -21.26 -1.76
N HIS A 141 -26.14 -21.18 -1.88
CA HIS A 141 -26.95 -20.07 -1.40
C HIS A 141 -26.77 -19.76 0.11
N ASN A 142 -26.53 -20.77 0.94
CA ASN A 142 -26.41 -20.55 2.39
C ASN A 142 -25.05 -19.97 2.78
N LEU A 143 -24.02 -20.23 1.98
CA LEU A 143 -22.65 -19.77 2.20
C LEU A 143 -22.32 -18.47 1.45
N ALA A 144 -23.15 -18.06 0.49
CA ALA A 144 -23.02 -16.81 -0.24
C ALA A 144 -23.08 -15.59 0.69
N HIS A 145 -22.46 -14.49 0.27
CA HIS A 145 -22.58 -13.18 0.90
C HIS A 145 -22.23 -13.13 2.41
N CYS A 146 -21.34 -14.03 2.86
CA CYS A 146 -21.00 -14.18 4.28
C CYS A 146 -22.23 -14.40 5.20
N ASN A 147 -23.33 -14.97 4.67
CA ASN A 147 -24.57 -15.16 5.42
C ASN A 147 -24.39 -16.05 6.66
N THR A 148 -23.51 -17.05 6.58
CA THR A 148 -23.22 -17.99 7.67
C THR A 148 -22.14 -17.46 8.62
N THR A 149 -21.02 -16.97 8.07
CA THR A 149 -19.86 -16.52 8.86
C THR A 149 -19.44 -15.14 8.41
N VAL A 150 -19.48 -14.18 9.33
CA VAL A 150 -18.98 -12.82 9.11
C VAL A 150 -17.53 -12.75 9.57
N TRP A 151 -16.60 -12.68 8.61
CA TRP A 151 -15.16 -12.74 8.88
C TRP A 151 -14.61 -11.50 9.59
N ASN A 152 -15.09 -10.30 9.22
CA ASN A 152 -14.62 -9.04 9.82
C ASN A 152 -15.78 -8.28 10.49
N PRO A 153 -16.33 -8.74 11.62
CA PRO A 153 -17.49 -8.10 12.26
C PRO A 153 -17.23 -6.65 12.70
N ARG A 154 -15.95 -6.26 12.86
CA ARG A 154 -15.51 -4.90 13.21
C ARG A 154 -15.38 -3.97 12.00
N GLY A 155 -15.54 -4.50 10.79
CA GLY A 155 -15.48 -3.74 9.55
C GLY A 155 -16.66 -2.76 9.45
N ASN A 156 -16.37 -1.47 9.23
CA ASN A 156 -17.41 -0.46 9.06
C ASN A 156 -17.61 -0.03 7.58
N GLY A 157 -16.74 -0.46 6.68
CA GLY A 157 -16.78 -0.13 5.25
C GLY A 157 -16.41 1.31 4.92
N LEU A 158 -15.81 2.07 5.84
CA LEU A 158 -15.45 3.48 5.63
C LEU A 158 -14.50 3.69 4.43
N SER A 159 -13.60 2.74 4.17
CA SER A 159 -12.69 2.77 3.00
C SER A 159 -13.42 2.73 1.66
N TYR A 160 -14.67 2.23 1.63
CA TYR A 160 -15.46 2.04 0.42
C TYR A 160 -16.47 3.18 0.22
N GLU A 161 -16.42 4.21 1.05
CA GLU A 161 -17.23 5.42 0.90
C GLU A 161 -16.51 6.42 -0.03
N GLU A 162 -17.31 7.17 -0.77
CA GLU A 162 -16.85 8.33 -1.55
C GLU A 162 -16.95 9.62 -0.72
N PHE A 163 -15.90 10.44 -0.72
CA PHE A 163 -15.86 11.75 -0.08
C PHE A 163 -15.51 12.85 -1.09
N ASP A 164 -16.36 13.88 -1.12
CA ASP A 164 -16.18 15.08 -1.97
C ASP A 164 -15.21 16.11 -1.39
N PHE A 165 -14.55 15.78 -0.29
CA PHE A 165 -13.53 16.57 0.36
C PHE A 165 -12.29 15.72 0.66
N PRO A 166 -11.10 16.33 0.73
CA PRO A 166 -9.87 15.63 1.06
C PRO A 166 -9.85 15.19 2.53
N VAL A 167 -9.30 13.99 2.76
CA VAL A 167 -9.01 13.46 4.10
C VAL A 167 -7.53 13.12 4.18
N PHE A 168 -6.83 13.67 5.16
CA PHE A 168 -5.38 13.49 5.33
C PHE A 168 -5.07 12.91 6.71
N SER A 169 -4.10 12.02 6.79
CA SER A 169 -3.46 11.59 8.03
C SER A 169 -2.25 12.46 8.30
N LEU A 170 -2.10 12.93 9.53
CA LEU A 170 -0.90 13.61 10.02
C LEU A 170 -0.25 12.76 11.09
N LYS A 171 1.07 12.55 10.97
CA LYS A 171 1.83 11.92 12.04
C LYS A 171 1.82 12.81 13.28
N GLU A 172 1.74 12.19 14.45
CA GLU A 172 1.83 12.91 15.72
C GLU A 172 3.27 13.39 15.93
N ASP A 173 3.52 14.64 15.56
CA ASP A 173 4.81 15.31 15.63
C ASP A 173 4.66 16.82 15.91
N ASN A 174 5.77 17.56 15.80
CA ASN A 174 5.77 19.01 16.00
C ASN A 174 4.82 19.74 15.01
N GLU A 175 4.58 19.22 13.80
CA GLU A 175 3.67 19.86 12.83
C GLU A 175 2.23 19.82 13.36
N THR A 176 1.81 18.70 13.95
CA THR A 176 0.48 18.58 14.58
C THR A 176 0.29 19.57 15.72
N GLU A 177 1.31 19.77 16.57
CA GLU A 177 1.24 20.74 17.67
C GLU A 177 1.21 22.19 17.16
N VAL A 178 1.93 22.50 16.08
CA VAL A 178 1.84 23.82 15.43
C VAL A 178 0.43 24.11 14.92
N ILE A 179 -0.26 23.11 14.35
CA ILE A 179 -1.65 23.28 13.89
C ILE A 179 -2.59 23.55 15.07
N LYS A 180 -2.47 22.76 16.15
CA LYS A 180 -3.27 22.96 17.36
C LYS A 180 -3.01 24.33 17.97
N GLN A 181 -1.75 24.76 18.06
CA GLN A 181 -1.38 26.08 18.57
C GLN A 181 -2.00 27.20 17.71
N CYS A 182 -1.92 27.09 16.38
CA CYS A 182 -2.55 28.06 15.48
C CYS A 182 -4.07 28.15 15.67
N TYR A 183 -4.73 27.01 15.93
CA TYR A 183 -6.15 26.98 16.28
C TYR A 183 -6.43 27.69 17.61
N PHE A 184 -5.67 27.38 18.67
CA PHE A 184 -5.90 27.97 19.99
C PHE A 184 -5.63 29.48 20.03
N ASP A 185 -4.66 29.95 19.26
CA ASP A 185 -4.28 31.37 19.20
C ASP A 185 -5.29 32.22 18.41
N HIS A 186 -5.91 31.67 17.35
CA HIS A 186 -6.72 32.44 16.40
C HIS A 186 -8.19 32.05 16.30
N ASN A 187 -8.53 30.78 16.53
CA ASN A 187 -9.85 30.22 16.20
C ASN A 187 -10.68 29.84 17.43
N ARG A 188 -10.21 30.16 18.64
CA ARG A 188 -10.95 29.90 19.89
C ARG A 188 -11.90 31.04 20.21
N VAL A 189 -13.15 30.70 20.52
CA VAL A 189 -14.14 31.66 21.02
C VAL A 189 -13.82 31.98 22.49
N VAL A 190 -13.37 33.21 22.75
CA VAL A 190 -13.15 33.71 24.12
C VAL A 190 -14.40 34.46 24.57
N ASN A 191 -14.97 34.11 25.73
CA ASN A 191 -16.07 34.84 26.39
C ASN A 191 -17.34 35.07 25.55
N GLY A 192 -17.68 34.17 24.61
CA GLY A 192 -18.91 34.27 23.82
C GLY A 192 -18.94 35.41 22.79
N SER A 193 -17.88 36.21 22.66
CA SER A 193 -17.68 37.11 21.53
C SER A 193 -17.35 36.32 20.27
N GLY A 194 -17.82 36.79 19.10
CA GLY A 194 -17.53 36.15 17.82
C GLY A 194 -16.03 36.03 17.54
N LEU A 195 -15.66 35.11 16.63
CA LEU A 195 -14.28 34.89 16.22
C LEU A 195 -13.65 36.18 15.68
N GLN A 196 -12.47 36.54 16.19
CA GLN A 196 -11.75 37.75 15.76
C GLN A 196 -10.74 37.40 14.68
N TYR A 197 -10.82 38.08 13.53
CA TYR A 197 -9.81 37.96 12.48
C TYR A 197 -8.46 38.56 12.92
N PRO A 198 -7.32 37.99 12.47
CA PRO A 198 -7.18 36.93 11.47
C PRO A 198 -7.43 35.52 12.02
N LEU A 199 -8.01 34.65 11.19
CA LEU A 199 -8.27 33.24 11.53
C LEU A 199 -7.18 32.33 10.96
N CYS A 200 -6.96 31.19 11.61
CA CYS A 200 -6.10 30.13 11.10
C CYS A 200 -6.87 29.21 10.14
N ALA A 201 -6.34 29.03 8.93
CA ALA A 201 -6.92 28.20 7.89
C ALA A 201 -5.90 27.17 7.38
N MET A 202 -6.43 26.09 6.84
CA MET A 202 -5.66 25.03 6.20
C MET A 202 -6.17 24.82 4.78
N GLN A 203 -5.23 24.53 3.88
CA GLN A 203 -5.54 24.16 2.50
C GLN A 203 -4.91 22.81 2.16
N LEU A 204 -5.75 21.91 1.64
CA LEU A 204 -5.37 20.56 1.25
C LEU A 204 -5.50 20.41 -0.27
N PHE A 205 -4.44 19.92 -0.91
CA PHE A 205 -4.38 19.64 -2.34
C PHE A 205 -4.31 18.13 -2.53
N SER A 206 -5.37 17.54 -3.07
CA SER A 206 -5.46 16.12 -3.43
C SER A 206 -6.43 15.95 -4.60
N HIS A 207 -6.21 16.73 -5.67
CA HIS A 207 -7.08 16.67 -6.84
C HIS A 207 -6.80 15.40 -7.65
N MET A 208 -7.86 14.60 -7.82
CA MET A 208 -7.83 13.31 -8.50
C MET A 208 -8.40 13.47 -9.92
N HIS A 209 -7.65 13.05 -10.94
CA HIS A 209 -8.06 13.21 -12.34
C HIS A 209 -9.24 12.32 -12.75
N ALA A 210 -9.35 11.13 -12.15
CA ALA A 210 -10.36 10.14 -12.51
C ALA A 210 -11.71 10.42 -11.85
N VAL A 211 -12.78 10.01 -12.57
CA VAL A 211 -14.17 10.18 -12.17
C VAL A 211 -15.02 8.98 -12.62
N THR A 212 -16.19 8.84 -11.98
CA THR A 212 -17.25 7.86 -12.21
C THR A 212 -16.86 6.41 -11.93
N ASP A 213 -16.13 5.76 -12.84
CA ASP A 213 -15.88 4.31 -12.82
C ASP A 213 -14.65 3.96 -13.67
N THR A 214 -14.17 2.72 -13.53
CA THR A 214 -13.01 2.22 -14.26
C THR A 214 -13.22 2.24 -15.78
N ALA A 215 -14.40 1.90 -16.28
CA ALA A 215 -14.65 1.85 -17.73
C ALA A 215 -14.58 3.25 -18.36
N THR A 216 -15.15 4.25 -17.69
CA THR A 216 -15.09 5.66 -18.08
C THR A 216 -13.67 6.19 -17.99
N CYS A 217 -12.94 5.83 -16.93
CA CYS A 217 -11.58 6.28 -16.74
C CYS A 217 -10.59 5.69 -17.76
N MET A 218 -10.64 4.37 -17.98
CA MET A 218 -9.79 3.69 -18.96
C MET A 218 -10.08 4.16 -20.38
N ARG A 219 -11.37 4.32 -20.74
CA ARG A 219 -11.79 4.86 -22.04
C ARG A 219 -11.21 6.25 -22.31
N ARG A 220 -11.16 7.13 -21.31
CA ARG A 220 -10.57 8.48 -21.43
C ARG A 220 -9.05 8.44 -21.52
N SER A 221 -8.42 7.49 -20.84
CA SER A 221 -6.96 7.32 -20.86
C SER A 221 -6.47 6.75 -22.18
N SER A 222 -7.25 5.91 -22.86
CA SER A 222 -6.91 5.29 -24.15
C SER A 222 -7.29 6.14 -25.38
N MET A 223 -7.64 7.42 -25.22
CA MET A 223 -7.99 8.29 -26.35
C MET A 223 -6.73 8.81 -27.03
N ASP A 224 -6.30 8.15 -28.10
CA ASP A 224 -5.08 8.48 -28.88
C ASP A 224 -5.20 9.75 -29.75
N PHE A 225 -6.30 10.51 -29.65
CA PHE A 225 -6.53 11.70 -30.48
C PHE A 225 -5.79 12.96 -30.00
N SER A 226 -5.15 12.91 -28.82
CA SER A 226 -4.41 14.04 -28.25
C SER A 226 -2.92 13.97 -28.61
N THR A 227 -2.34 15.10 -29.00
CA THR A 227 -0.88 15.26 -29.18
C THR A 227 -0.10 15.16 -27.86
N SER A 228 -0.79 15.17 -26.72
CA SER A 228 -0.25 14.91 -25.38
C SER A 228 -1.27 14.08 -24.61
N PRO A 229 -1.21 12.73 -24.71
CA PRO A 229 -2.14 11.88 -23.99
C PRO A 229 -1.95 12.06 -22.49
N VAL A 230 -3.06 12.27 -21.77
CA VAL A 230 -3.07 12.38 -20.31
C VAL A 230 -3.66 11.09 -19.77
N MET A 231 -2.84 10.29 -19.10
CA MET A 231 -3.32 9.13 -18.35
C MET A 231 -4.13 9.60 -17.14
N VAL A 232 -5.38 9.15 -17.05
CA VAL A 232 -6.35 9.60 -16.03
C VAL A 232 -6.36 8.66 -14.83
N CYS A 233 -6.18 7.36 -15.07
CA CYS A 233 -5.99 6.32 -14.06
C CYS A 233 -5.13 5.21 -14.61
N ASP A 234 -4.71 4.33 -13.70
CA ASP A 234 -4.02 3.10 -14.05
C ASP A 234 -4.61 1.89 -13.32
N PRO A 235 -4.52 0.69 -13.92
CA PRO A 235 -4.88 -0.55 -13.26
C PRO A 235 -4.02 -0.78 -12.01
N LEU A 236 -4.69 -1.23 -10.93
CA LEU A 236 -3.98 -1.78 -9.78
C LEU A 236 -3.32 -3.10 -10.19
N GLY A 237 -2.08 -3.28 -9.77
CA GLY A 237 -1.37 -4.51 -10.01
C GLY A 237 0.13 -4.39 -9.79
N GLY A 238 0.80 -5.53 -9.90
CA GLY A 238 2.24 -5.66 -9.70
C GLY A 238 2.69 -7.03 -10.17
N TYR A 239 3.44 -7.73 -9.32
CA TYR A 239 3.88 -9.09 -9.60
C TYR A 239 3.71 -9.99 -8.37
N ASN A 240 3.25 -11.21 -8.64
CA ASN A 240 3.36 -12.33 -7.72
C ASN A 240 4.82 -12.79 -7.68
N VAL A 241 5.28 -13.23 -6.52
CA VAL A 241 6.58 -13.89 -6.37
C VAL A 241 6.32 -15.39 -6.25
N CYS A 242 6.99 -16.22 -7.04
CA CYS A 242 6.84 -17.66 -6.91
C CYS A 242 8.14 -18.41 -7.11
N THR A 243 8.24 -19.60 -6.52
CA THR A 243 9.37 -20.51 -6.76
C THR A 243 8.94 -21.96 -6.62
N PHE A 244 9.59 -22.82 -7.40
CA PHE A 244 9.46 -24.26 -7.26
C PHE A 244 10.71 -24.80 -6.56
N ILE A 245 10.52 -25.84 -5.73
CA ILE A 245 11.66 -26.57 -5.14
C ILE A 245 12.52 -27.20 -6.25
N ARG A 246 11.87 -27.86 -7.22
CA ARG A 246 12.51 -28.34 -8.45
C ARG A 246 12.16 -27.38 -9.59
N PRO A 247 13.13 -26.70 -10.22
CA PRO A 247 12.83 -25.72 -11.26
C PRO A 247 12.22 -26.38 -12.50
N TYR A 248 11.22 -25.72 -13.08
CA TYR A 248 10.70 -26.05 -14.40
C TYR A 248 11.32 -25.18 -15.48
N ASN A 249 11.30 -25.67 -16.72
CA ASN A 249 11.71 -24.89 -17.88
C ASN A 249 10.68 -23.77 -18.17
N SER A 250 11.13 -22.52 -18.11
CA SER A 250 10.28 -21.33 -18.27
C SER A 250 9.81 -21.09 -19.71
N THR A 251 10.27 -21.85 -20.71
CA THR A 251 9.79 -21.70 -22.10
C THR A 251 8.65 -22.65 -22.46
N ALA A 252 8.44 -23.70 -21.67
CA ALA A 252 7.43 -24.71 -21.94
C ALA A 252 6.23 -24.51 -21.02
N PHE A 253 5.16 -23.91 -21.53
CA PHE A 253 3.91 -23.68 -20.78
C PHE A 253 2.89 -24.81 -20.96
N GLY A 254 1.93 -24.87 -20.04
CA GLY A 254 0.82 -25.83 -20.04
C GLY A 254 1.13 -27.15 -19.33
N HIS A 255 0.30 -28.16 -19.63
CA HIS A 255 0.30 -29.45 -18.94
C HIS A 255 1.66 -30.15 -18.92
N LYS A 256 1.99 -30.73 -17.77
CA LYS A 256 3.17 -31.59 -17.59
C LYS A 256 2.76 -33.02 -17.27
N GLU A 257 2.98 -33.92 -18.22
CA GLU A 257 2.69 -35.35 -18.04
C GLU A 257 3.46 -35.94 -16.86
N ASN A 258 2.77 -36.74 -16.03
CA ASN A 258 3.30 -37.39 -14.83
C ASN A 258 3.85 -36.45 -13.75
N GLU A 259 3.57 -35.15 -13.82
CA GLU A 259 3.98 -34.17 -12.82
C GLU A 259 2.77 -33.72 -11.99
N SER A 260 2.99 -33.61 -10.68
CA SER A 260 1.99 -33.09 -9.76
C SER A 260 2.63 -32.15 -8.75
N VAL A 261 1.89 -31.10 -8.38
CA VAL A 261 2.39 -29.96 -7.62
C VAL A 261 1.50 -29.67 -6.42
N VAL A 262 2.12 -29.50 -5.26
CA VAL A 262 1.48 -28.95 -4.06
C VAL A 262 1.74 -27.44 -4.03
N ILE A 263 0.68 -26.63 -3.98
CA ILE A 263 0.82 -25.17 -3.88
C ILE A 263 0.78 -24.77 -2.41
N ALA A 264 1.80 -24.02 -1.98
CA ALA A 264 1.85 -23.34 -0.71
C ALA A 264 1.74 -21.84 -0.96
N ALA A 265 0.67 -21.20 -0.48
CA ALA A 265 0.31 -19.84 -0.84
C ALA A 265 0.20 -18.90 0.37
N ALA A 266 0.50 -17.62 0.18
CA ALA A 266 0.20 -16.57 1.13
C ALA A 266 -0.08 -15.25 0.39
N ARG A 267 -0.95 -14.41 0.99
CA ARG A 267 -1.15 -13.02 0.57
C ARG A 267 0.10 -12.18 0.87
N LEU A 268 0.45 -11.28 -0.04
CA LEU A 268 1.61 -10.38 0.07
C LEU A 268 1.21 -8.93 0.38
N ASP A 269 0.06 -8.47 -0.10
CA ASP A 269 -0.40 -7.07 0.02
C ASP A 269 -1.32 -6.82 1.22
N SER A 270 -1.46 -5.54 1.55
CA SER A 270 -2.46 -5.01 2.49
C SER A 270 -2.92 -3.62 2.03
N ARG A 271 -3.94 -3.07 2.66
CA ARG A 271 -4.41 -1.70 2.49
C ARG A 271 -4.73 -1.06 3.84
N ALA A 272 -4.89 0.26 3.82
CA ALA A 272 -5.49 1.03 4.88
C ALA A 272 -6.37 2.13 4.26
N PHE A 273 -7.07 2.90 5.09
CA PHE A 273 -7.79 4.10 4.61
C PHE A 273 -6.81 5.10 3.97
N PHE A 274 -5.63 5.26 4.56
CA PHE A 274 -4.51 6.04 4.04
C PHE A 274 -3.49 5.08 3.40
N LEU A 275 -3.30 5.16 2.08
CA LEU A 275 -2.59 4.11 1.33
C LEU A 275 -1.14 3.89 1.76
N GLU A 276 -0.43 4.94 2.16
CA GLU A 276 1.00 4.86 2.52
C GLU A 276 1.22 4.38 3.97
N ASP A 277 0.16 4.32 4.78
CA ASP A 277 0.19 3.78 6.15
C ASP A 277 -0.29 2.30 6.21
N SER A 278 -0.36 1.62 5.06
CA SER A 278 -0.72 0.20 4.99
C SER A 278 0.46 -0.67 5.40
N THR A 279 0.45 -1.18 6.65
CA THR A 279 1.47 -2.13 7.14
C THR A 279 0.99 -3.58 7.06
N GLY A 280 -0.24 -3.88 7.49
CA GLY A 280 -0.82 -5.22 7.36
C GLY A 280 -0.05 -6.30 8.12
N ALA A 281 0.34 -6.01 9.37
CA ALA A 281 1.19 -6.90 10.16
C ALA A 281 0.57 -8.29 10.37
N GLU A 282 -0.67 -8.35 10.85
CA GLU A 282 -1.39 -9.62 10.94
C GLU A 282 -2.07 -9.98 9.62
N GLY A 283 -2.61 -8.99 8.89
CA GLY A 283 -3.30 -9.24 7.63
C GLY A 283 -2.42 -9.97 6.59
N SER A 284 -1.16 -9.57 6.45
CA SER A 284 -0.28 -10.07 5.38
C SER A 284 1.03 -10.64 5.94
N VAL A 285 1.75 -9.87 6.76
CA VAL A 285 3.13 -10.19 7.16
C VAL A 285 3.23 -11.49 7.94
N SER A 286 2.33 -11.74 8.88
CA SER A 286 2.33 -13.00 9.65
C SER A 286 2.27 -14.23 8.74
N GLY A 287 1.40 -14.19 7.71
CA GLY A 287 1.20 -15.29 6.76
C GLY A 287 2.41 -15.51 5.85
N PHE A 288 2.85 -14.48 5.11
CA PHE A 288 3.93 -14.68 4.14
C PHE A 288 5.29 -14.88 4.80
N VAL A 289 5.57 -14.29 5.98
CA VAL A 289 6.83 -14.54 6.72
C VAL A 289 6.89 -16.01 7.18
N THR A 290 5.76 -16.55 7.64
CA THR A 290 5.64 -17.97 7.98
C THR A 290 5.91 -18.86 6.77
N LEU A 291 5.37 -18.51 5.60
CA LEU A 291 5.60 -19.26 4.37
C LEU A 291 7.06 -19.16 3.89
N LEU A 292 7.69 -17.99 3.97
CA LEU A 292 9.12 -17.80 3.66
C LEU A 292 10.01 -18.66 4.57
N ALA A 293 9.72 -18.66 5.87
CA ALA A 293 10.43 -19.48 6.84
C ALA A 293 10.22 -20.99 6.60
N ALA A 294 9.02 -21.40 6.18
CA ALA A 294 8.74 -22.78 5.80
C ALA A 294 9.53 -23.20 4.54
N ALA A 295 9.63 -22.33 3.54
CA ALA A 295 10.44 -22.55 2.34
C ALA A 295 11.94 -22.71 2.68
N GLN A 296 12.45 -21.88 3.61
CA GLN A 296 13.82 -21.99 4.12
C GLN A 296 14.06 -23.34 4.82
N ALA A 297 13.16 -23.73 5.74
CA ALA A 297 13.28 -24.98 6.49
C ALA A 297 13.28 -26.22 5.59
N LEU A 298 12.63 -26.16 4.43
CA LEU A 298 12.53 -27.27 3.48
C LEU A 298 13.75 -27.44 2.58
N ARG A 299 14.59 -26.41 2.46
CA ARG A 299 15.69 -26.39 1.49
C ARG A 299 16.64 -27.57 1.65
N GLU A 300 17.15 -27.82 2.86
CA GLU A 300 18.14 -28.88 3.09
C GLU A 300 17.54 -30.27 2.86
N ALA A 301 16.35 -30.53 3.42
CA ALA A 301 15.69 -31.82 3.30
C ALA A 301 15.34 -32.16 1.84
N THR A 302 14.90 -31.17 1.07
CA THR A 302 14.53 -31.37 -0.34
C THR A 302 15.73 -31.46 -1.28
N GLN A 303 16.89 -30.93 -0.88
CA GLN A 303 18.15 -31.15 -1.58
C GLN A 303 18.73 -32.55 -1.31
N GLU A 304 18.59 -33.05 -0.07
CA GLU A 304 19.04 -34.39 0.31
C GLU A 304 18.16 -35.49 -0.30
N ALA A 305 16.84 -35.37 -0.17
CA ALA A 305 15.87 -36.30 -0.75
C ALA A 305 14.64 -35.54 -1.28
N PRO A 306 14.62 -35.24 -2.59
CA PRO A 306 13.50 -34.53 -3.21
C PRO A 306 12.19 -35.31 -3.05
N PRO A 307 11.08 -34.65 -2.69
CA PRO A 307 9.77 -35.30 -2.60
C PRO A 307 9.24 -35.66 -4.00
N THR A 308 8.34 -36.65 -4.04
CA THR A 308 7.74 -37.17 -5.30
C THR A 308 7.02 -36.08 -6.10
N ARG A 309 6.21 -35.26 -5.43
CA ARG A 309 5.51 -34.12 -6.00
C ARG A 309 6.36 -32.87 -5.82
N ASN A 310 6.26 -31.93 -6.76
CA ASN A 310 6.94 -30.65 -6.60
C ASN A 310 6.14 -29.74 -5.64
N ILE A 311 6.78 -28.72 -5.09
CA ILE A 311 6.12 -27.72 -4.26
C ILE A 311 6.31 -26.35 -4.89
N LEU A 312 5.20 -25.65 -5.12
CA LEU A 312 5.17 -24.27 -5.58
C LEU A 312 4.88 -23.36 -4.39
N PHE A 313 5.85 -22.54 -4.02
CA PHE A 313 5.61 -21.42 -3.10
C PHE A 313 5.15 -20.22 -3.90
N ALA A 314 3.97 -19.67 -3.58
CA ALA A 314 3.37 -18.54 -4.28
C ALA A 314 2.99 -17.43 -3.28
N PHE A 315 3.45 -16.21 -3.57
CA PHE A 315 3.14 -15.01 -2.81
C PHE A 315 2.30 -14.10 -3.69
N PHE A 316 1.00 -14.05 -3.42
CA PHE A 316 0.04 -13.35 -4.27
C PHE A 316 -0.08 -11.89 -3.89
N HIS A 317 0.07 -11.02 -4.88
CA HIS A 317 0.03 -9.58 -4.71
C HIS A 317 -1.27 -9.01 -5.31
N GLY A 318 -2.00 -8.24 -4.53
CA GLY A 318 -3.28 -7.63 -4.90
C GLY A 318 -4.50 -8.44 -4.46
N GLU A 319 -4.36 -9.29 -3.43
CA GLU A 319 -5.47 -10.11 -2.92
C GLU A 319 -6.55 -9.28 -2.24
N VAL A 320 -6.20 -8.15 -1.65
CA VAL A 320 -7.14 -7.23 -1.01
C VAL A 320 -8.10 -6.55 -2.00
N PHE A 321 -7.71 -6.50 -3.28
CA PHE A 321 -8.47 -5.82 -4.34
C PHE A 321 -9.17 -6.83 -5.25
N ASP A 322 -10.03 -7.67 -4.67
CA ASP A 322 -10.74 -8.71 -5.42
C ASP A 322 -9.81 -9.73 -6.09
N TYR A 323 -8.78 -10.17 -5.36
CA TYR A 323 -7.92 -11.28 -5.76
C TYR A 323 -7.16 -11.06 -7.08
N ILE A 324 -6.57 -9.87 -7.29
CA ILE A 324 -5.84 -9.53 -8.54
C ILE A 324 -4.76 -10.57 -8.85
N GLY A 325 -3.92 -10.91 -7.88
CA GLY A 325 -2.75 -11.76 -8.07
C GLY A 325 -3.11 -13.21 -8.33
N SER A 326 -3.95 -13.80 -7.49
CA SER A 326 -4.35 -15.20 -7.62
C SER A 326 -5.29 -15.43 -8.80
N SER A 327 -6.23 -14.51 -9.08
CA SER A 327 -7.07 -14.60 -10.28
C SER A 327 -6.26 -14.56 -11.57
N ARG A 328 -5.20 -13.73 -11.61
CA ARG A 328 -4.29 -13.68 -12.74
C ARG A 328 -3.53 -14.99 -12.93
N MET A 329 -3.01 -15.59 -11.85
CA MET A 329 -2.29 -16.86 -11.96
C MET A 329 -3.22 -18.00 -12.41
N VAL A 330 -4.45 -18.05 -11.89
CA VAL A 330 -5.46 -19.03 -12.33
C VAL A 330 -5.81 -18.83 -13.81
N TYR A 331 -5.93 -17.59 -14.28
CA TYR A 331 -6.14 -17.28 -15.68
C TYR A 331 -4.97 -17.75 -16.55
N ASP A 332 -3.73 -17.50 -16.14
CA ASP A 332 -2.54 -17.93 -16.88
C ASP A 332 -2.42 -19.47 -16.92
N MET A 333 -2.74 -20.17 -15.82
CA MET A 333 -2.78 -21.63 -15.79
C MET A 333 -3.87 -22.22 -16.70
N LYS A 334 -5.07 -21.62 -16.73
CA LYS A 334 -6.18 -22.05 -17.61
C LYS A 334 -5.86 -21.88 -19.10
N ASN A 335 -5.11 -20.83 -19.44
CA ASN A 335 -4.82 -20.47 -20.83
C ASN A 335 -3.45 -20.98 -21.31
N ASN A 336 -2.81 -21.90 -20.58
CA ASN A 336 -1.47 -22.41 -20.90
C ASN A 336 -0.41 -21.32 -21.07
N MET A 337 -0.51 -20.25 -20.26
CA MET A 337 0.48 -19.16 -20.18
C MET A 337 1.32 -19.22 -18.90
N PHE A 338 1.20 -20.31 -18.14
CA PHE A 338 2.02 -20.62 -16.98
C PHE A 338 2.76 -21.95 -17.19
N VAL A 339 3.84 -22.16 -16.44
CA VAL A 339 4.73 -23.34 -16.58
C VAL A 339 4.05 -24.67 -16.26
N ILE A 340 2.94 -24.63 -15.53
CA ILE A 340 2.04 -25.77 -15.25
C ILE A 340 0.61 -25.31 -15.48
N ASP A 341 -0.30 -26.24 -15.74
CA ASP A 341 -1.73 -25.95 -15.78
C ASP A 341 -2.42 -26.31 -14.44
N LEU A 342 -3.74 -26.14 -14.38
CA LEU A 342 -4.53 -26.52 -13.21
C LEU A 342 -4.67 -28.04 -13.03
N ASP A 343 -4.33 -28.84 -14.05
CA ASP A 343 -4.37 -30.30 -13.99
C ASP A 343 -3.18 -30.91 -13.26
N ASN A 344 -2.06 -30.19 -13.25
CA ASN A 344 -0.92 -30.54 -12.44
C ASN A 344 -1.10 -30.24 -10.94
N VAL A 345 -2.11 -29.47 -10.53
CA VAL A 345 -2.29 -29.07 -9.12
C VAL A 345 -2.93 -30.21 -8.32
N HIS A 346 -2.17 -30.78 -7.38
CA HIS A 346 -2.61 -31.86 -6.50
C HIS A 346 -3.40 -31.34 -5.30
N SER A 347 -2.83 -30.39 -4.57
CA SER A 347 -3.43 -29.83 -3.36
C SER A 347 -2.89 -28.44 -3.04
N ILE A 348 -3.67 -27.63 -2.33
CA ILE A 348 -3.33 -26.24 -1.96
C ILE A 348 -3.34 -26.08 -0.44
N LEU A 349 -2.28 -25.50 0.11
CA LEU A 349 -2.21 -25.01 1.48
C LEU A 349 -1.98 -23.50 1.46
N GLU A 350 -2.94 -22.73 1.94
CA GLU A 350 -2.79 -21.29 2.07
C GLU A 350 -2.64 -20.89 3.54
N ILE A 351 -1.78 -19.91 3.80
CA ILE A 351 -1.54 -19.36 5.15
C ILE A 351 -2.09 -17.94 5.18
N GLY A 352 -3.02 -17.67 6.09
CA GLY A 352 -3.57 -16.32 6.27
C GLY A 352 -3.88 -16.05 7.73
N GLN A 353 -3.33 -14.96 8.28
CA GLN A 353 -3.46 -14.53 9.68
C GLN A 353 -3.10 -15.64 10.68
N VAL A 354 -1.84 -15.72 11.11
CA VAL A 354 -1.33 -16.79 11.99
C VAL A 354 -0.57 -16.30 13.23
N ALA A 355 -0.44 -14.99 13.48
CA ALA A 355 0.31 -14.52 14.66
C ALA A 355 -0.57 -14.19 15.87
N VAL A 356 -1.82 -13.73 15.69
CA VAL A 356 -2.70 -13.33 16.81
C VAL A 356 -3.53 -14.52 17.28
N ARG A 357 -2.91 -15.43 18.05
CA ARG A 357 -3.56 -16.64 18.55
C ARG A 357 -4.16 -16.50 19.95
N SER A 358 -5.36 -17.02 20.13
CA SER A 358 -5.98 -17.26 21.44
C SER A 358 -5.63 -18.68 21.93
N GLY A 359 -4.48 -18.82 22.59
CA GLY A 359 -3.95 -20.11 23.03
C GLY A 359 -3.02 -20.77 22.03
N THR A 360 -3.04 -22.11 21.95
CA THR A 360 -2.09 -22.90 21.13
C THR A 360 -2.69 -23.40 19.81
N ASN A 361 -3.97 -23.17 19.57
CA ASN A 361 -4.69 -23.70 18.42
C ASN A 361 -4.58 -22.77 17.21
N LEU A 362 -4.33 -23.35 16.05
CA LEU A 362 -4.61 -22.74 14.75
C LEU A 362 -5.63 -23.60 14.01
N PHE A 363 -6.47 -22.97 13.23
CA PHE A 363 -7.65 -23.57 12.63
C PHE A 363 -7.40 -23.93 11.17
N LEU A 364 -7.85 -25.12 10.79
CA LEU A 364 -7.83 -25.63 9.43
C LEU A 364 -9.21 -25.42 8.81
N HIS A 365 -9.27 -24.52 7.82
CA HIS A 365 -10.49 -24.24 7.07
C HIS A 365 -10.47 -24.99 5.74
N SER A 366 -11.53 -25.73 5.45
CA SER A 366 -11.67 -26.50 4.21
C SER A 366 -13.02 -26.22 3.57
N ASP A 367 -13.09 -26.19 2.24
CA ASP A 367 -14.35 -25.90 1.55
C ASP A 367 -15.39 -27.04 1.70
N PRO A 368 -16.55 -26.78 2.31
CA PRO A 368 -17.58 -27.80 2.52
C PRO A 368 -18.22 -28.28 1.20
N VAL A 369 -18.25 -27.45 0.16
CA VAL A 369 -18.87 -27.82 -1.13
C VAL A 369 -17.98 -28.81 -1.88
N SER A 370 -16.67 -28.55 -1.96
CA SER A 370 -15.70 -29.44 -2.57
C SER A 370 -15.59 -30.78 -1.84
N ARG A 371 -15.73 -30.78 -0.50
CA ARG A 371 -15.75 -32.02 0.32
C ARG A 371 -16.99 -32.89 0.13
N ARG A 372 -18.00 -32.47 -0.67
CA ARG A 372 -19.10 -33.35 -1.10
C ARG A 372 -18.63 -34.41 -2.09
N ASN A 373 -17.52 -34.17 -2.79
CA ASN A 373 -16.88 -35.15 -3.66
C ASN A 373 -15.96 -36.06 -2.83
N ASN A 374 -16.21 -37.38 -2.86
CA ASN A 374 -15.48 -38.35 -2.04
C ASN A 374 -13.96 -38.33 -2.28
N THR A 375 -13.48 -38.24 -3.52
CA THR A 375 -12.03 -38.19 -3.79
C THR A 375 -11.38 -36.93 -3.23
N VAL A 376 -12.06 -35.78 -3.35
CA VAL A 376 -11.58 -34.52 -2.76
C VAL A 376 -11.64 -34.58 -1.23
N HIS A 377 -12.70 -35.17 -0.67
CA HIS A 377 -12.86 -35.36 0.77
C HIS A 377 -11.73 -36.20 1.37
N ASP A 378 -11.38 -37.31 0.74
CA ASP A 378 -10.32 -38.21 1.20
C ASP A 378 -8.96 -37.51 1.18
N GLU A 379 -8.65 -36.76 0.11
CA GLU A 379 -7.41 -35.99 0.01
C GLU A 379 -7.33 -34.84 1.01
N VAL A 380 -8.43 -34.11 1.24
CA VAL A 380 -8.48 -33.07 2.29
C VAL A 380 -8.27 -33.71 3.67
N THR A 381 -8.88 -34.86 3.93
CA THR A 381 -8.72 -35.58 5.21
C THR A 381 -7.28 -36.06 5.40
N ASN A 382 -6.61 -36.51 4.34
CA ASN A 382 -5.19 -36.85 4.36
C ASN A 382 -4.32 -35.62 4.65
N LEU A 383 -4.62 -34.48 4.01
CA LEU A 383 -3.92 -33.22 4.27
C LEU A 383 -4.09 -32.75 5.72
N VAL A 384 -5.30 -32.82 6.29
CA VAL A 384 -5.56 -32.52 7.71
C VAL A 384 -4.70 -33.41 8.62
N LYS A 385 -4.66 -34.73 8.38
CA LYS A 385 -3.83 -35.66 9.16
C LYS A 385 -2.34 -35.35 9.04
N ASN A 386 -1.87 -34.99 7.85
CA ASN A 386 -0.49 -34.59 7.60
C ASN A 386 -0.13 -33.32 8.37
N LEU A 387 -1.03 -32.34 8.40
CA LEU A 387 -0.89 -31.12 9.19
C LEU A 387 -0.85 -31.43 10.69
N GLN A 388 -1.86 -32.11 11.21
CA GLN A 388 -1.96 -32.45 12.64
C GLN A 388 -0.75 -33.24 13.16
N SER A 389 -0.31 -34.26 12.41
CA SER A 389 0.87 -35.04 12.80
C SER A 389 2.19 -34.28 12.70
N SER A 390 2.22 -33.12 12.02
CA SER A 390 3.42 -32.29 11.87
C SER A 390 3.66 -31.34 13.03
N THR A 391 2.67 -31.20 13.93
CA THR A 391 2.80 -30.42 15.18
C THR A 391 3.47 -31.20 16.31
N ALA A 392 3.82 -32.47 16.09
CA ALA A 392 4.47 -33.32 17.09
C ALA A 392 5.77 -32.66 17.62
N GLY A 393 5.84 -32.50 18.95
CA GLY A 393 6.96 -31.87 19.64
C GLY A 393 6.99 -30.34 19.59
N LEU A 394 5.95 -29.69 19.06
CA LEU A 394 5.80 -28.22 19.04
C LEU A 394 4.72 -27.78 20.03
N ASN A 395 4.80 -26.55 20.52
CA ASN A 395 3.81 -25.97 21.44
C ASN A 395 2.60 -25.36 20.69
N LEU A 396 2.08 -26.07 19.70
CA LEU A 396 0.90 -25.69 18.93
C LEU A 396 0.11 -26.91 18.48
N SER A 397 -1.16 -26.70 18.16
CA SER A 397 -1.99 -27.73 17.56
C SER A 397 -2.78 -27.18 16.37
N PHE A 398 -2.94 -28.01 15.35
CA PHE A 398 -3.81 -27.71 14.21
C PHE A 398 -5.14 -28.41 14.41
N VAL A 399 -6.23 -27.65 14.39
CA VAL A 399 -7.56 -28.13 14.75
C VAL A 399 -8.53 -27.80 13.63
N GLU A 400 -9.40 -28.76 13.26
CA GLU A 400 -10.53 -28.45 12.38
C GLU A 400 -11.56 -27.60 13.13
N THR A 401 -12.34 -26.82 12.40
CA THR A 401 -13.34 -25.90 12.99
C THR A 401 -14.46 -26.64 13.74
N GLY A 402 -14.68 -27.92 13.44
CA GLY A 402 -15.68 -28.77 14.12
C GLY A 402 -17.11 -28.60 13.62
N PHE A 403 -17.34 -27.69 12.66
CA PHE A 403 -18.63 -27.48 12.01
C PHE A 403 -18.44 -27.00 10.57
N SER A 404 -19.48 -27.12 9.75
CA SER A 404 -19.45 -26.68 8.34
C SER A 404 -19.60 -25.16 8.25
N GLN A 405 -18.64 -24.50 7.62
CA GLN A 405 -18.62 -23.06 7.38
C GLN A 405 -17.90 -22.74 6.06
N PRO A 406 -18.08 -21.56 5.46
CA PRO A 406 -17.34 -21.19 4.26
C PRO A 406 -15.84 -21.05 4.54
N LEU A 407 -15.02 -21.01 3.49
CA LEU A 407 -13.62 -20.61 3.62
C LEU A 407 -13.51 -19.11 3.96
N PRO A 408 -12.49 -18.71 4.74
CA PRO A 408 -12.12 -17.30 4.85
C PRO A 408 -11.72 -16.73 3.49
N PRO A 409 -11.80 -15.39 3.30
CA PRO A 409 -11.35 -14.75 2.07
C PRO A 409 -9.87 -15.05 1.82
N SER A 410 -9.59 -15.76 0.73
CA SER A 410 -8.26 -16.30 0.46
C SER A 410 -8.07 -16.58 -1.03
N SER A 411 -6.82 -16.61 -1.50
CA SER A 411 -6.46 -16.91 -2.88
C SER A 411 -7.01 -18.27 -3.35
N PHE A 412 -7.10 -19.24 -2.43
CA PHE A 412 -7.63 -20.58 -2.68
C PHE A 412 -9.05 -20.55 -3.25
N GLN A 413 -9.89 -19.59 -2.85
CA GLN A 413 -11.22 -19.43 -3.43
C GLN A 413 -11.17 -19.16 -4.94
N ARG A 414 -10.14 -18.47 -5.45
CA ARG A 414 -9.96 -18.25 -6.90
C ARG A 414 -9.61 -19.52 -7.65
N PHE A 415 -8.85 -20.42 -7.04
CA PHE A 415 -8.58 -21.74 -7.60
C PHE A 415 -9.86 -22.59 -7.64
N LEU A 416 -10.66 -22.55 -6.57
CA LEU A 416 -11.92 -23.30 -6.48
C LEU A 416 -12.96 -22.87 -7.52
N ARG A 417 -13.00 -21.59 -7.91
CA ARG A 417 -13.82 -21.11 -9.03
C ARG A 417 -13.44 -21.74 -10.37
N ALA A 418 -12.18 -22.16 -10.51
CA ALA A 418 -11.71 -22.78 -11.74
C ALA A 418 -11.86 -24.30 -11.72
N ARG A 419 -11.61 -24.94 -10.57
CA ARG A 419 -11.68 -26.39 -10.38
C ARG A 419 -11.81 -26.74 -8.90
N ALA A 420 -12.57 -27.79 -8.59
CA ALA A 420 -12.56 -28.40 -7.26
C ALA A 420 -11.18 -29.06 -6.99
N ILE A 421 -10.40 -28.47 -6.09
CA ILE A 421 -9.04 -28.90 -5.73
C ILE A 421 -9.00 -29.14 -4.21
N PRO A 422 -8.38 -30.23 -3.73
CA PRO A 422 -8.17 -30.43 -2.30
C PRO A 422 -7.32 -29.30 -1.71
N GLY A 423 -7.78 -28.65 -0.65
CA GLY A 423 -6.97 -27.64 -0.01
C GLY A 423 -7.50 -27.14 1.32
N ILE A 424 -6.63 -26.43 2.03
CA ILE A 424 -6.85 -25.93 3.37
C ILE A 424 -6.30 -24.51 3.48
N VAL A 425 -7.03 -23.65 4.19
CA VAL A 425 -6.53 -22.37 4.68
C VAL A 425 -6.20 -22.52 6.17
N LEU A 426 -4.94 -22.27 6.53
CA LEU A 426 -4.46 -22.24 7.91
C LEU A 426 -4.57 -20.82 8.45
N ALA A 427 -5.27 -20.65 9.57
CA ALA A 427 -5.50 -19.35 10.19
C ALA A 427 -5.55 -19.41 11.73
N ASP A 428 -5.45 -18.26 12.39
CA ASP A 428 -5.51 -18.09 13.85
C ASP A 428 -6.92 -18.02 14.43
N HIS A 429 -7.92 -17.90 13.57
CA HIS A 429 -9.32 -17.72 13.94
C HIS A 429 -10.17 -18.90 13.52
N GLN A 430 -11.14 -19.26 14.37
CA GLN A 430 -12.14 -20.27 14.06
C GLN A 430 -13.28 -19.71 13.21
N THR A 431 -13.70 -18.48 13.47
CA THR A 431 -14.84 -17.80 12.82
C THR A 431 -14.43 -16.41 12.36
N ASP A 432 -14.68 -15.38 13.16
CA ASP A 432 -14.28 -14.01 12.91
C ASP A 432 -12.79 -13.79 13.19
N PHE A 433 -12.19 -12.83 12.49
CA PHE A 433 -10.78 -12.51 12.64
C PHE A 433 -10.42 -12.09 14.08
N ASN A 434 -9.32 -12.64 14.59
CA ASN A 434 -8.69 -12.16 15.82
C ASN A 434 -8.07 -10.76 15.62
N ASN A 435 -7.71 -10.43 14.37
CA ASN A 435 -7.18 -9.11 14.01
C ASN A 435 -8.26 -8.03 14.16
N ARG A 436 -8.05 -7.15 15.14
CA ARG A 436 -8.97 -6.04 15.46
C ARG A 436 -8.80 -4.82 14.56
N TYR A 437 -7.74 -4.83 13.75
CA TYR A 437 -7.31 -3.73 12.89
C TYR A 437 -7.23 -4.16 11.43
N TYR A 438 -8.02 -5.15 11.01
CA TYR A 438 -7.98 -5.66 9.64
C TYR A 438 -8.02 -4.54 8.60
N GLU A 439 -6.96 -4.45 7.77
CA GLU A 439 -6.77 -3.45 6.72
C GLU A 439 -6.87 -2.00 7.22
N SER A 440 -6.20 -1.73 8.34
CA SER A 440 -6.13 -0.45 9.05
C SER A 440 -4.69 -0.01 9.26
N PHE A 441 -4.48 1.28 9.49
CA PHE A 441 -3.16 1.84 9.84
C PHE A 441 -2.69 1.43 11.25
N TYR A 442 -3.55 0.77 12.03
CA TYR A 442 -3.20 0.15 13.32
C TYR A 442 -2.70 -1.29 13.22
N ASP A 443 -2.81 -1.94 12.06
CA ASP A 443 -2.27 -3.28 11.83
C ASP A 443 -0.76 -3.23 11.58
N ASN A 444 -0.01 -2.95 12.65
CA ASN A 444 1.44 -2.67 12.62
C ASN A 444 2.21 -3.50 13.67
N ALA A 445 3.52 -3.26 13.81
CA ALA A 445 4.38 -4.00 14.74
C ALA A 445 3.86 -4.02 16.20
N ALA A 446 3.24 -2.92 16.64
CA ALA A 446 2.70 -2.83 17.99
C ALA A 446 1.50 -3.75 18.19
N HIS A 447 0.68 -3.97 17.15
CA HIS A 447 -0.43 -4.93 17.22
C HIS A 447 0.05 -6.35 17.49
N LEU A 448 1.18 -6.75 16.88
CA LEU A 448 1.80 -8.06 17.07
C LEU A 448 2.66 -8.16 18.34
N ASN A 449 2.61 -7.17 19.23
CA ASN A 449 3.43 -7.08 20.44
C ASN A 449 4.94 -7.26 20.15
N LEU A 450 5.43 -6.72 19.03
CA LEU A 450 6.87 -6.69 18.74
C LEU A 450 7.55 -5.61 19.57
N THR A 451 7.83 -5.94 20.83
CA THR A 451 8.52 -5.06 21.77
C THR A 451 10.00 -5.39 21.84
N TYR A 452 10.84 -4.36 21.72
CA TYR A 452 12.28 -4.47 21.85
C TYR A 452 12.75 -3.73 23.12
N PRO A 453 13.69 -4.28 23.90
CA PRO A 453 14.28 -3.57 25.02
C PRO A 453 14.93 -2.25 24.59
N SER A 454 14.66 -1.17 25.34
CA SER A 454 15.05 0.20 24.96
C SER A 454 16.56 0.45 24.90
N ASN A 455 17.36 -0.44 25.47
CA ASN A 455 18.82 -0.37 25.51
C ASN A 455 19.50 -1.04 24.30
N LEU A 456 18.76 -1.70 23.41
CA LEU A 456 19.35 -2.39 22.26
C LEU A 456 19.56 -1.43 21.08
N SER A 457 20.73 -1.54 20.45
CA SER A 457 21.03 -0.94 19.15
C SER A 457 20.18 -1.54 18.02
N PRO A 458 20.00 -0.85 16.88
CA PRO A 458 19.23 -1.38 15.75
C PRO A 458 19.71 -2.76 15.24
N GLU A 459 21.01 -3.02 15.33
CA GLU A 459 21.63 -4.29 14.95
C GLU A 459 21.35 -5.39 15.98
N GLU A 460 21.33 -5.07 17.27
CA GLU A 460 20.93 -6.01 18.32
C GLU A 460 19.43 -6.31 18.27
N GLN A 461 18.60 -5.31 17.93
CA GLN A 461 17.15 -5.50 17.75
C GLN A 461 16.84 -6.43 16.57
N LEU A 462 17.60 -6.33 15.48
CA LEU A 462 17.48 -7.23 14.32
C LEU A 462 17.71 -8.70 14.71
N GLU A 463 18.60 -8.96 15.67
CA GLU A 463 18.96 -10.30 16.13
C GLU A 463 18.15 -10.77 17.35
N PHE A 464 17.36 -9.90 17.96
CA PHE A 464 16.55 -10.20 19.13
C PHE A 464 15.33 -11.04 18.75
N VAL A 465 15.26 -12.26 19.27
CA VAL A 465 14.15 -13.19 19.00
C VAL A 465 12.95 -12.87 19.89
N THR A 466 11.95 -12.21 19.31
CA THR A 466 10.68 -11.88 19.99
C THR A 466 9.80 -13.13 20.21
N ASP A 467 8.85 -13.06 21.13
CA ASP A 467 7.93 -14.18 21.38
C ASP A 467 7.00 -14.46 20.19
N THR A 468 6.61 -13.41 19.47
CA THR A 468 5.89 -13.53 18.19
C THR A 468 6.74 -14.23 17.14
N ALA A 469 8.05 -13.93 17.05
CA ALA A 469 8.95 -14.65 16.15
C ALA A 469 9.05 -16.14 16.51
N LYS A 470 9.18 -16.50 17.79
CA LYS A 470 9.18 -17.90 18.23
C LYS A 470 7.88 -18.61 17.85
N SER A 471 6.75 -17.96 18.11
CA SER A 471 5.42 -18.44 17.74
C SER A 471 5.34 -18.77 16.24
N LEU A 472 5.67 -17.81 15.38
CA LEU A 472 5.64 -18.01 13.93
C LEU A 472 6.66 -19.04 13.44
N THR A 473 7.78 -19.22 14.16
CA THR A 473 8.78 -20.25 13.86
C THR A 473 8.23 -21.65 14.08
N GLU A 474 7.46 -21.88 15.15
CA GLU A 474 6.78 -23.16 15.37
C GLU A 474 5.76 -23.42 14.25
N VAL A 475 4.98 -22.41 13.86
CA VAL A 475 4.01 -22.54 12.77
C VAL A 475 4.70 -22.86 11.45
N ALA A 476 5.77 -22.12 11.11
CA ALA A 476 6.56 -22.34 9.91
C ALA A 476 7.17 -23.75 9.88
N THR A 477 7.64 -24.24 11.03
CA THR A 477 8.16 -25.61 11.18
C THR A 477 7.06 -26.65 10.91
N ALA A 478 5.88 -26.49 11.51
CA ALA A 478 4.76 -27.40 11.31
C ALA A 478 4.29 -27.40 9.84
N VAL A 479 4.22 -26.23 9.22
CA VAL A 479 3.85 -26.07 7.80
C VAL A 479 4.89 -26.72 6.88
N ALA A 480 6.18 -26.47 7.11
CA ALA A 480 7.26 -27.09 6.34
C ALA A 480 7.17 -28.62 6.37
N ARG A 481 7.04 -29.19 7.57
CA ARG A 481 6.87 -30.64 7.78
C ARG A 481 5.63 -31.19 7.07
N ALA A 482 4.51 -30.47 7.14
CA ALA A 482 3.27 -30.88 6.48
C ALA A 482 3.38 -30.84 4.95
N LEU A 483 3.99 -29.79 4.39
CA LEU A 483 4.25 -29.66 2.96
C LEU A 483 5.17 -30.78 2.46
N PHE A 484 6.22 -31.13 3.22
CA PHE A 484 7.12 -32.23 2.88
C PHE A 484 6.38 -33.57 2.82
N LYS A 485 5.54 -33.87 3.83
CA LYS A 485 4.70 -35.08 3.84
C LYS A 485 3.71 -35.10 2.68
N GLN A 486 3.01 -34.00 2.44
CA GLN A 486 2.02 -33.90 1.37
C GLN A 486 2.65 -34.05 -0.02
N ALA A 487 3.88 -33.58 -0.19
CA ALA A 487 4.65 -33.77 -1.40
C ALA A 487 5.18 -35.21 -1.57
N GLY A 488 4.97 -36.09 -0.59
CA GLY A 488 5.47 -37.48 -0.60
C GLY A 488 6.95 -37.59 -0.24
N GLY A 489 7.45 -36.69 0.62
CA GLY A 489 8.78 -36.78 1.21
C GLY A 489 8.91 -37.92 2.22
N ASN A 490 10.13 -38.32 2.53
CA ASN A 490 10.40 -39.43 3.45
C ASN A 490 10.09 -39.07 4.91
N ASN A 491 9.19 -39.82 5.55
CA ASN A 491 8.77 -39.57 6.93
C ASN A 491 9.93 -39.56 7.94
N SER A 492 11.06 -40.23 7.66
CA SER A 492 12.22 -40.23 8.55
C SER A 492 12.94 -38.87 8.64
N GLN A 493 12.82 -38.02 7.62
CA GLN A 493 13.48 -36.71 7.57
C GLN A 493 12.62 -35.59 8.17
N VAL A 494 11.32 -35.82 8.38
CA VAL A 494 10.36 -34.80 8.87
C VAL A 494 10.84 -34.15 10.17
N ASN A 495 11.36 -34.93 11.11
CA ASN A 495 11.80 -34.41 12.42
C ASN A 495 13.05 -33.53 12.33
N LYS A 496 13.82 -33.60 11.23
CA LYS A 496 14.98 -32.75 10.99
C LYS A 496 14.58 -31.36 10.45
N ILE A 497 13.39 -31.24 9.87
CA ILE A 497 12.88 -30.00 9.27
C ILE A 497 12.42 -29.07 10.40
N ASN A 498 13.19 -28.01 10.64
CA ASN A 498 12.90 -26.96 11.62
C ASN A 498 13.19 -25.60 11.01
N ALA A 499 12.28 -24.64 11.22
CA ALA A 499 12.53 -23.25 10.87
C ALA A 499 13.46 -22.60 11.90
N ASP A 500 14.30 -21.67 11.44
CA ASP A 500 15.23 -20.95 12.29
C ASP A 500 14.58 -19.69 12.88
N PRO A 501 14.47 -19.56 14.21
CA PRO A 501 13.86 -18.39 14.85
C PRO A 501 14.62 -17.09 14.59
N LYS A 502 15.93 -17.18 14.33
CA LYS A 502 16.75 -16.01 14.01
C LYS A 502 16.34 -15.44 12.64
N THR A 503 16.20 -16.30 11.64
CA THR A 503 15.70 -15.89 10.31
C THR A 503 14.29 -15.29 10.38
N VAL A 504 13.38 -15.86 11.19
CA VAL A 504 12.03 -15.33 11.37
C VAL A 504 12.04 -13.94 12.01
N THR A 505 12.83 -13.73 13.07
CA THR A 505 12.89 -12.42 13.74
C THR A 505 13.50 -11.35 12.84
N GLN A 506 14.52 -11.68 12.05
CA GLN A 506 15.12 -10.77 11.08
C GLN A 506 14.13 -10.34 9.99
N MET A 507 13.31 -11.28 9.50
CA MET A 507 12.22 -10.97 8.56
C MET A 507 11.18 -10.05 9.21
N LEU A 508 10.68 -10.38 10.40
CA LEU A 508 9.69 -9.56 11.09
C LEU A 508 10.20 -8.14 11.37
N TYR A 509 11.44 -8.00 11.84
CA TYR A 509 12.05 -6.69 12.06
C TYR A 509 12.18 -5.90 10.75
N GLY A 510 12.67 -6.54 9.69
CA GLY A 510 12.83 -5.89 8.39
C GLY A 510 11.51 -5.45 7.75
N PHE A 511 10.46 -6.24 7.92
CA PHE A 511 9.13 -5.95 7.38
C PHE A 511 8.33 -4.97 8.26
N LEU A 512 8.41 -5.04 9.58
CA LEU A 512 7.49 -4.30 10.46
C LEU A 512 8.12 -3.14 11.21
N VAL A 513 9.45 -3.07 11.28
CA VAL A 513 10.16 -2.04 12.04
C VAL A 513 11.03 -1.20 11.13
N ARG A 514 12.00 -1.83 10.44
CA ARG A 514 13.00 -1.10 9.66
C ARG A 514 13.47 -1.91 8.46
N SER A 515 13.01 -1.52 7.27
CA SER A 515 13.44 -2.16 6.02
C SER A 515 14.92 -1.91 5.72
N ASN A 516 15.43 -0.73 6.02
CA ASN A 516 16.85 -0.42 5.89
C ASN A 516 17.68 -0.97 7.06
N ASN A 517 18.01 -2.26 6.99
CA ASN A 517 18.82 -2.99 7.97
C ASN A 517 20.00 -3.73 7.31
N SER A 518 20.95 -4.19 8.12
CA SER A 518 22.21 -4.81 7.66
C SER A 518 21.99 -6.10 6.84
N TRP A 519 20.97 -6.88 7.18
CA TRP A 519 20.63 -8.14 6.50
C TRP A 519 19.91 -7.90 5.16
N PHE A 520 18.89 -7.04 5.13
CA PHE A 520 18.20 -6.66 3.90
C PHE A 520 19.16 -5.99 2.91
N GLN A 521 20.05 -5.12 3.38
CA GLN A 521 21.11 -4.57 2.52
C GLN A 521 22.02 -5.66 1.92
N ALA A 522 22.31 -6.73 2.68
CA ALA A 522 23.20 -7.81 2.22
C ALA A 522 22.55 -8.68 1.14
N VAL A 523 21.24 -8.92 1.22
CA VAL A 523 20.52 -9.77 0.25
C VAL A 523 20.08 -9.01 -1.00
N MET A 524 19.97 -7.69 -0.93
CA MET A 524 19.50 -6.87 -2.04
C MET A 524 20.60 -6.58 -3.07
N ALA A 525 20.20 -6.28 -4.31
CA ALA A 525 21.12 -5.80 -5.33
C ALA A 525 21.67 -4.40 -5.00
N PRO A 526 22.91 -4.06 -5.44
CA PRO A 526 23.47 -2.72 -5.30
C PRO A 526 22.58 -1.60 -5.87
N GLU A 527 21.93 -1.89 -7.01
CA GLU A 527 21.09 -0.96 -7.76
C GLU A 527 19.73 -0.68 -7.08
N LEU A 528 19.34 -1.52 -6.11
CA LEU A 528 18.04 -1.43 -5.41
C LEU A 528 18.17 -0.87 -3.98
N LYS A 529 19.31 -0.29 -3.63
CA LYS A 529 19.57 0.23 -2.27
C LYS A 529 18.54 1.28 -1.83
N ASP A 530 18.08 2.12 -2.76
CA ASP A 530 17.14 3.22 -2.47
C ASP A 530 15.71 2.75 -2.15
N ILE A 531 15.41 1.47 -2.42
CA ILE A 531 14.14 0.85 -2.01
C ILE A 531 14.06 0.71 -0.48
N LEU A 532 15.21 0.55 0.19
CA LEU A 532 15.30 0.35 1.63
C LEU A 532 15.18 1.69 2.36
N GLN A 533 14.09 1.86 3.10
CA GLN A 533 13.78 3.09 3.83
C GLN A 533 13.96 2.88 5.35
N PRO A 534 14.16 3.96 6.14
CA PRO A 534 14.24 3.82 7.59
C PRO A 534 12.92 3.34 8.24
N ASN A 535 11.81 3.43 7.51
CA ASN A 535 10.49 2.96 7.92
C ASN A 535 10.19 1.55 7.37
N PRO A 536 9.12 0.89 7.86
CA PRO A 536 8.56 -0.30 7.23
C PRO A 536 8.27 -0.07 5.73
N PRO A 537 8.33 -1.11 4.89
CA PRO A 537 7.95 -1.00 3.49
C PRO A 537 6.44 -0.74 3.36
N GLN A 538 6.03 -0.24 2.20
CA GLN A 538 4.62 -0.08 1.86
C GLN A 538 4.04 -1.39 1.31
N TYR A 539 2.87 -1.79 1.83
CA TYR A 539 2.22 -3.06 1.47
C TYR A 539 1.09 -2.93 0.44
N TYR A 540 0.71 -1.69 0.13
CA TYR A 540 -0.24 -1.40 -0.93
C TYR A 540 0.24 -1.91 -2.29
N VAL A 541 -0.68 -2.52 -3.06
CA VAL A 541 -0.42 -3.08 -4.39
C VAL A 541 0.15 -2.10 -5.41
N GLY A 542 -0.05 -0.80 -5.20
CA GLY A 542 0.46 0.21 -6.12
C GLY A 542 -0.25 0.15 -7.48
N VAL A 543 0.44 0.64 -8.49
CA VAL A 543 -0.04 0.67 -9.87
C VAL A 543 0.80 -0.29 -10.68
N ALA A 544 0.19 -0.96 -11.65
CA ALA A 544 0.93 -1.76 -12.61
C ALA A 544 1.90 -0.85 -13.41
N LYS A 545 3.17 -0.85 -13.02
CA LYS A 545 4.24 -0.16 -13.76
C LYS A 545 4.58 -0.95 -15.02
N SER A 546 5.40 -0.36 -15.88
CA SER A 546 5.91 -1.05 -17.08
C SER A 546 6.50 -2.43 -16.75
N SER A 547 6.57 -3.30 -17.76
CA SER A 547 6.88 -4.74 -17.68
C SER A 547 8.19 -5.14 -16.96
N HIS A 548 9.00 -4.18 -16.51
CA HIS A 548 10.29 -4.40 -15.87
C HIS A 548 10.45 -3.76 -14.48
N GLN A 549 9.41 -3.13 -13.92
CA GLN A 549 9.49 -2.46 -12.62
C GLN A 549 8.47 -3.04 -11.63
N ALA A 550 8.95 -3.87 -10.72
CA ALA A 550 8.16 -4.35 -9.59
C ALA A 550 8.12 -3.32 -8.44
N ASN A 551 7.19 -3.50 -7.51
CA ASN A 551 7.12 -2.68 -6.30
C ASN A 551 8.21 -3.05 -5.31
N ALA A 552 8.52 -2.12 -4.39
CA ALA A 552 9.50 -2.28 -3.32
C ALA A 552 9.34 -3.62 -2.59
N LEU A 553 8.13 -3.91 -2.10
CA LEU A 553 7.82 -5.14 -1.38
C LEU A 553 8.06 -6.40 -2.22
N THR A 554 7.64 -6.39 -3.48
CA THR A 554 7.84 -7.52 -4.40
C THR A 554 9.32 -7.83 -4.58
N TYR A 555 10.17 -6.80 -4.80
CA TYR A 555 11.61 -7.01 -4.88
C TYR A 555 12.18 -7.54 -3.57
N LEU A 556 11.78 -6.98 -2.42
CA LEU A 556 12.24 -7.46 -1.12
C LEU A 556 11.94 -8.94 -0.92
N VAL A 557 10.70 -9.37 -1.17
CA VAL A 557 10.31 -10.78 -1.05
C VAL A 557 11.00 -11.65 -2.09
N GLN A 558 11.19 -11.17 -3.33
CA GLN A 558 11.93 -11.90 -4.36
C GLN A 558 13.38 -12.19 -3.95
N TYR A 559 14.11 -11.17 -3.49
CA TYR A 559 15.52 -11.31 -3.10
C TYR A 559 15.68 -12.09 -1.81
N LEU A 560 14.76 -11.91 -0.84
CA LEU A 560 14.76 -12.72 0.39
C LEU A 560 14.48 -14.18 0.08
N LEU A 561 13.42 -14.48 -0.69
CA LEU A 561 13.12 -15.85 -1.10
C LEU A 561 14.29 -16.45 -1.89
N ALA A 562 14.97 -15.67 -2.74
CA ALA A 562 16.14 -16.12 -3.46
C ALA A 562 17.33 -16.44 -2.54
N ASN A 563 17.55 -15.66 -1.48
CA ASN A 563 18.56 -15.94 -0.48
C ASN A 563 18.23 -17.22 0.32
N LEU A 564 16.96 -17.38 0.68
CA LEU A 564 16.48 -18.53 1.45
C LEU A 564 16.55 -19.82 0.62
N THR A 565 15.96 -19.86 -0.58
CA THR A 565 15.87 -21.11 -1.37
C THR A 565 17.01 -21.30 -2.36
N GLY A 566 17.71 -20.23 -2.76
CA GLY A 566 18.75 -20.26 -3.79
C GLY A 566 20.13 -20.69 -3.29
N THR A 567 21.05 -20.85 -4.23
CA THR A 567 22.44 -21.26 -3.99
C THR A 567 23.41 -20.16 -4.41
N ALA A 568 24.33 -19.78 -3.52
CA ALA A 568 25.44 -18.89 -3.89
C ALA A 568 26.36 -19.58 -4.90
N THR A 569 26.77 -18.85 -5.94
CA THR A 569 27.67 -19.34 -6.98
C THR A 569 28.96 -18.53 -7.01
N ASN A 570 30.02 -19.11 -7.57
CA ASN A 570 31.33 -18.48 -7.73
C ASN A 570 31.44 -17.65 -9.03
N LEU A 571 30.31 -17.21 -9.59
CA LEU A 571 30.27 -16.42 -10.81
C LEU A 571 30.69 -14.97 -10.54
N THR A 572 31.38 -14.36 -11.49
CA THR A 572 31.66 -12.92 -11.45
C THR A 572 30.41 -12.09 -11.78
N GLN A 573 30.45 -10.78 -11.55
CA GLN A 573 29.32 -9.90 -11.86
C GLN A 573 28.91 -9.95 -13.33
N SER A 574 29.87 -9.99 -14.26
CA SER A 574 29.59 -10.07 -15.69
C SER A 574 28.95 -11.40 -16.08
N GLN A 575 29.46 -12.50 -15.51
CA GLN A 575 28.90 -13.85 -15.68
C GLN A 575 27.49 -13.97 -15.10
N CYS A 576 27.24 -13.39 -13.92
CA CYS A 576 25.92 -13.39 -13.29
C CYS A 576 24.87 -12.62 -14.12
N LYS A 577 25.30 -11.56 -14.84
CA LYS A 577 24.44 -10.81 -15.77
C LYS A 577 24.20 -11.55 -17.10
N LYS A 578 25.11 -12.45 -17.51
CA LYS A 578 25.02 -13.24 -18.75
C LYS A 578 25.32 -14.72 -18.52
N PRO A 579 24.49 -15.43 -17.75
CA PRO A 579 24.76 -16.82 -17.40
C PRO A 579 24.57 -17.78 -18.58
N ASP A 580 23.84 -17.38 -19.64
CA ASP A 580 23.64 -18.19 -20.85
C ASP A 580 24.92 -18.42 -21.67
N GLU A 581 25.97 -17.62 -21.44
CA GLU A 581 27.27 -17.81 -22.09
C GLU A 581 28.08 -18.95 -21.43
N LEU A 582 27.60 -19.51 -20.31
CA LEU A 582 28.28 -20.54 -19.54
C LEU A 582 27.66 -21.92 -19.77
N PRO A 583 28.47 -22.98 -19.92
CA PRO A 583 27.97 -24.31 -20.29
C PRO A 583 27.13 -25.00 -19.21
N ASN A 584 27.28 -24.62 -17.94
CA ASN A 584 26.62 -25.29 -16.80
C ASN A 584 25.45 -24.49 -16.22
N GLU A 585 25.12 -23.34 -16.81
CA GLU A 585 24.12 -22.41 -16.31
C GLU A 585 23.00 -22.25 -17.34
N SER A 586 21.76 -22.02 -16.89
CA SER A 586 20.60 -21.93 -17.78
C SER A 586 19.59 -20.92 -17.26
N THR A 587 19.36 -19.84 -18.01
CA THR A 587 18.32 -18.86 -17.69
C THR A 587 16.90 -19.39 -17.84
N TYR A 588 16.73 -20.53 -18.54
CA TYR A 588 15.43 -21.18 -18.69
C TYR A 588 14.98 -21.86 -17.39
N LEU A 589 15.91 -22.42 -16.62
CA LEU A 589 15.61 -23.08 -15.35
C LEU A 589 15.74 -22.13 -14.15
N TYR A 590 16.76 -21.26 -14.17
CA TYR A 590 17.10 -20.42 -13.02
C TYR A 590 17.10 -18.92 -13.37
N SER A 591 16.99 -18.11 -12.33
CA SER A 591 17.31 -16.69 -12.29
C SER A 591 18.63 -16.50 -11.55
N TYR A 592 19.40 -15.49 -11.96
CA TYR A 592 20.70 -15.16 -11.37
C TYR A 592 20.65 -13.73 -10.85
N LEU A 593 20.85 -13.56 -9.54
CA LEU A 593 20.75 -12.28 -8.86
C LEU A 593 22.12 -11.90 -8.29
N TRP A 594 22.63 -10.73 -8.68
CA TRP A 594 23.85 -10.16 -8.10
C TRP A 594 23.51 -9.40 -6.82
N VAL A 595 23.96 -9.89 -5.67
CA VAL A 595 23.61 -9.36 -4.34
C VAL A 595 24.82 -8.73 -3.66
N GLN A 596 24.61 -7.75 -2.77
CA GLN A 596 25.70 -6.99 -2.16
C GLN A 596 26.56 -7.82 -1.20
N GLY A 597 25.97 -8.77 -0.49
CA GLY A 597 26.62 -9.56 0.56
C GLY A 597 26.81 -8.80 1.88
N VAL A 598 27.31 -9.54 2.87
CA VAL A 598 27.59 -9.01 4.21
C VAL A 598 28.85 -8.13 4.19
N VAL A 599 28.94 -7.20 5.14
CA VAL A 599 30.16 -6.41 5.36
C VAL A 599 31.14 -7.28 6.16
N PRO A 600 32.35 -7.57 5.65
CA PRO A 600 33.36 -8.29 6.42
C PRO A 600 33.79 -7.48 7.66
N PRO A 601 34.14 -8.12 8.79
CA PRO A 601 34.41 -7.45 10.07
C PRO A 601 35.55 -6.42 10.04
N ASN A 602 36.43 -6.46 9.03
CA ASN A 602 37.57 -5.56 8.87
C ASN A 602 37.51 -4.70 7.59
N SER A 603 36.38 -4.66 6.89
CA SER A 603 36.22 -3.93 5.64
C SER A 603 34.99 -3.02 5.70
N THR A 604 35.02 -1.92 4.96
CA THR A 604 33.83 -1.09 4.71
C THR A 604 33.13 -1.46 3.40
N GLN A 605 33.73 -2.32 2.59
CA GLN A 605 33.19 -2.77 1.31
C GLN A 605 32.49 -4.13 1.47
N ARG A 606 31.27 -4.24 0.94
CA ARG A 606 30.50 -5.48 0.92
C ARG A 606 31.03 -6.42 -0.17
N GLU A 607 31.11 -7.70 0.16
CA GLU A 607 31.54 -8.73 -0.79
C GLU A 607 30.34 -9.24 -1.58
N SER A 608 30.17 -8.71 -2.80
CA SER A 608 29.06 -9.08 -3.66
C SER A 608 29.28 -10.44 -4.32
N PHE A 609 28.20 -11.21 -4.47
CA PHE A 609 28.22 -12.53 -5.08
C PHE A 609 26.94 -12.79 -5.88
N CYS A 610 26.96 -13.87 -6.68
CA CYS A 610 25.82 -14.26 -7.50
C CYS A 610 24.99 -15.34 -6.79
N VAL A 611 23.67 -15.19 -6.79
CA VAL A 611 22.71 -16.17 -6.26
C VAL A 611 21.96 -16.80 -7.43
N ARG A 612 22.08 -18.11 -7.59
CA ARG A 612 21.27 -18.91 -8.52
C ARG A 612 20.00 -19.38 -7.82
N THR A 613 18.84 -19.06 -8.36
CA THR A 613 17.55 -19.34 -7.73
C THR A 613 16.47 -19.73 -8.74
N ALA A 614 15.47 -20.50 -8.33
CA ALA A 614 14.28 -20.79 -9.14
C ALA A 614 13.16 -19.75 -8.94
N VAL A 615 13.44 -18.64 -8.22
CA VAL A 615 12.46 -17.58 -7.96
C VAL A 615 12.18 -16.79 -9.25
N ARG A 616 10.89 -16.59 -9.53
CA ARG A 616 10.37 -15.84 -10.67
C ARG A 616 9.32 -14.83 -10.23
N LEU A 617 9.19 -13.76 -11.01
CA LEU A 617 8.09 -12.82 -10.92
C LEU A 617 7.05 -13.15 -11.99
N VAL A 618 5.79 -13.23 -11.60
CA VAL A 618 4.66 -13.47 -12.51
C VAL A 618 3.76 -12.25 -12.45
N LYS A 619 3.31 -11.75 -13.62
CA LYS A 619 2.45 -10.57 -13.71
C LYS A 619 1.22 -10.76 -12.81
N ALA A 620 0.91 -9.77 -11.98
CA ALA A 620 -0.25 -9.74 -11.10
C ALA A 620 -1.09 -8.51 -11.44
N VAL A 621 -1.72 -8.56 -12.62
CA VAL A 621 -2.66 -7.55 -13.10
C VAL A 621 -3.90 -8.29 -13.55
N SER A 622 -5.07 -7.75 -13.20
CA SER A 622 -6.33 -8.44 -13.46
C SER A 622 -6.52 -8.75 -14.95
N PRO A 623 -6.94 -9.97 -15.31
CA PRO A 623 -7.26 -10.35 -16.69
C PRO A 623 -8.27 -9.41 -17.37
N ALA A 624 -9.15 -8.74 -16.62
CA ALA A 624 -10.10 -7.75 -17.14
C ALA A 624 -9.43 -6.70 -18.04
N PHE A 625 -8.24 -6.22 -17.66
CA PHE A 625 -7.53 -5.17 -18.39
C PHE A 625 -6.85 -5.69 -19.66
N ASP A 626 -6.38 -6.94 -19.66
CA ASP A 626 -5.80 -7.56 -20.86
C ASP A 626 -6.91 -7.95 -21.87
N LEU A 627 -8.11 -8.26 -21.38
CA LEU A 627 -9.29 -8.57 -22.20
C LEU A 627 -10.04 -7.32 -22.70
N GLY A 628 -9.76 -6.14 -22.14
CA GLY A 628 -10.53 -4.92 -22.39
C GLY A 628 -11.93 -4.91 -21.78
N ASP A 629 -12.24 -5.85 -20.88
CA ASP A 629 -13.52 -5.97 -20.18
C ASP A 629 -13.51 -5.16 -18.87
N TYR A 630 -13.61 -3.83 -18.99
CA TYR A 630 -13.53 -2.92 -17.83
C TYR A 630 -14.75 -2.94 -16.90
N VAL A 631 -15.81 -3.66 -17.26
CA VAL A 631 -17.04 -3.84 -16.47
C VAL A 631 -17.19 -5.27 -15.98
N SER A 632 -16.10 -6.04 -15.96
CA SER A 632 -16.10 -7.45 -15.60
C SER A 632 -16.66 -7.69 -14.19
N LYS A 633 -17.50 -8.72 -14.08
CA LYS A 633 -17.95 -9.28 -12.80
C LYS A 633 -17.12 -10.48 -12.35
N GLU A 634 -16.32 -11.05 -13.26
CA GLU A 634 -15.51 -12.23 -12.98
C GLU A 634 -14.10 -11.88 -12.48
N TYR A 635 -13.53 -10.82 -13.07
CA TYR A 635 -12.18 -10.34 -12.81
C TYR A 635 -12.21 -8.96 -12.17
N SER A 636 -11.23 -8.70 -11.31
CA SER A 636 -11.07 -7.43 -10.60
C SER A 636 -10.91 -6.25 -11.58
N THR A 637 -11.54 -5.12 -11.31
CA THR A 637 -11.52 -3.93 -12.17
C THR A 637 -10.99 -2.70 -11.44
N TRP A 638 -10.23 -2.91 -10.36
CA TRP A 638 -9.72 -1.80 -9.55
C TRP A 638 -8.67 -0.97 -10.31
N THR A 639 -8.89 0.34 -10.34
CA THR A 639 -7.94 1.33 -10.86
C THR A 639 -7.66 2.41 -9.83
N LYS A 640 -6.46 3.01 -9.90
CA LYS A 640 -6.09 4.18 -9.10
C LYS A 640 -6.19 5.44 -9.94
N SER A 641 -6.80 6.49 -9.41
CA SER A 641 -6.74 7.80 -10.05
C SER A 641 -5.28 8.28 -10.13
N GLN A 642 -4.94 8.93 -11.23
CA GLN A 642 -3.73 9.75 -11.31
C GLN A 642 -3.96 11.12 -10.64
N TRP A 643 -2.86 11.74 -10.21
CA TRP A 643 -2.83 13.07 -9.60
C TRP A 643 -1.52 13.78 -9.95
N LYS A 644 -1.49 15.11 -9.86
CA LYS A 644 -0.29 15.90 -10.19
C LYS A 644 0.63 16.15 -9.00
N PHE A 645 0.06 16.65 -7.91
CA PHE A 645 0.78 16.89 -6.65
C PHE A 645 -0.21 16.77 -5.50
N ILE A 646 0.30 16.29 -4.36
CA ILE A 646 -0.44 16.24 -3.10
C ILE A 646 0.35 17.07 -2.11
N LYS A 647 -0.31 18.04 -1.49
CA LYS A 647 0.32 19.00 -0.58
C LYS A 647 -0.69 19.48 0.46
N ALA A 648 -0.18 19.87 1.62
CA ALA A 648 -0.98 20.53 2.65
C ALA A 648 -0.21 21.74 3.20
N ARG A 649 -0.95 22.80 3.55
CA ARG A 649 -0.36 24.01 4.14
C ARG A 649 -1.34 24.72 5.05
N ILE A 650 -0.82 25.43 6.04
CA ILE A 650 -1.59 26.31 6.93
C ILE A 650 -1.17 27.77 6.75
N PHE A 651 -2.09 28.69 6.99
CA PHE A 651 -1.88 30.13 6.89
C PHE A 651 -2.99 30.91 7.59
N LEU A 652 -2.77 32.22 7.78
CA LEU A 652 -3.77 33.12 8.31
C LEU A 652 -4.65 33.71 7.19
N VAL A 653 -5.96 33.77 7.42
CA VAL A 653 -6.94 34.40 6.53
C VAL A 653 -7.44 35.72 7.11
N ALA A 654 -7.58 36.71 6.24
CA ALA A 654 -8.19 37.99 6.54
C ALA A 654 -9.72 37.89 6.48
N SER A 655 -10.40 38.88 7.07
CA SER A 655 -11.85 39.00 6.92
C SER A 655 -12.21 39.39 5.49
N ARG A 656 -13.33 38.88 4.99
CA ARG A 656 -13.85 39.26 3.66
C ARG A 656 -14.09 40.77 3.54
N ASP A 657 -14.48 41.42 4.64
CA ASP A 657 -14.66 42.88 4.68
C ASP A 657 -13.36 43.63 4.43
N LEU A 658 -12.26 43.17 5.02
CA LEU A 658 -10.92 43.74 4.79
C LEU A 658 -10.47 43.53 3.34
N GLU A 659 -10.69 42.35 2.77
CA GLU A 659 -10.35 42.07 1.37
C GLU A 659 -11.13 42.98 0.41
N MET A 660 -12.44 43.14 0.64
CA MET A 660 -13.30 44.01 -0.15
C MET A 660 -12.92 45.49 0.03
N LEU A 661 -12.54 45.91 1.23
CA LEU A 661 -12.04 47.25 1.50
C LEU A 661 -10.73 47.51 0.75
N THR A 662 -9.77 46.56 0.79
CA THR A 662 -8.51 46.68 0.05
C THR A 662 -8.75 46.78 -1.46
N LEU A 663 -9.66 45.97 -2.01
CA LEU A 663 -10.03 46.06 -3.42
C LEU A 663 -10.65 47.43 -3.74
N GLY A 664 -11.58 47.90 -2.91
CA GLY A 664 -12.24 49.20 -3.08
C GLY A 664 -11.25 50.37 -3.05
N VAL A 665 -10.31 50.38 -2.10
CA VAL A 665 -9.24 51.38 -2.00
C VAL A 665 -8.34 51.32 -3.25
N GLY A 666 -7.95 50.13 -3.69
CA GLY A 666 -7.14 49.95 -4.90
C GLY A 666 -7.81 50.53 -6.15
N VAL A 667 -9.10 50.26 -6.34
CA VAL A 667 -9.90 50.81 -7.45
C VAL A 667 -10.03 52.33 -7.35
N ALA A 668 -10.28 52.87 -6.15
CA ALA A 668 -10.38 54.32 -5.94
C ALA A 668 -9.06 55.06 -6.24
N VAL A 669 -7.94 54.52 -5.78
CA VAL A 669 -6.59 55.06 -6.06
C VAL A 669 -6.28 55.00 -7.56
N LEU A 670 -6.64 53.90 -8.23
CA LEU A 670 -6.47 53.77 -9.68
C LEU A 670 -7.25 54.86 -10.45
N PHE A 671 -8.54 55.03 -10.18
CA PHE A 671 -9.33 56.06 -10.86
C PHE A 671 -8.85 57.48 -10.55
N THR A 672 -8.49 57.75 -9.30
CA THR A 672 -7.97 59.06 -8.88
C THR A 672 -6.64 59.36 -9.57
N SER A 673 -5.72 58.40 -9.61
CA SER A 673 -4.43 58.56 -10.30
C SER A 673 -4.59 58.75 -11.80
N LEU A 674 -5.50 58.02 -12.46
CA LEU A 674 -5.79 58.20 -13.89
C LEU A 674 -6.37 59.59 -14.18
N LEU A 675 -7.31 60.06 -13.37
CA LEU A 675 -7.90 61.40 -13.50
C LEU A 675 -6.85 62.48 -13.29
N VAL A 676 -6.08 62.42 -12.21
CA VAL A 676 -5.03 63.39 -11.92
C VAL A 676 -3.99 63.40 -13.03
N THR A 677 -3.54 62.22 -13.49
CA THR A 677 -2.58 62.11 -14.59
C THR A 677 -3.14 62.68 -15.89
N TYR A 678 -4.41 62.42 -16.20
CA TYR A 678 -5.10 63.00 -17.35
C TYR A 678 -5.15 64.53 -17.27
N PHE A 679 -5.53 65.10 -16.13
CA PHE A 679 -5.57 66.55 -15.95
C PHE A 679 -4.17 67.19 -15.99
N VAL A 680 -3.18 66.57 -15.35
CA VAL A 680 -1.79 67.05 -15.39
C VAL A 680 -1.23 66.98 -16.80
N SER A 681 -1.52 65.91 -17.56
CA SER A 681 -1.09 65.76 -18.95
C SER A 681 -1.77 66.76 -19.87
N THR A 682 -3.09 66.94 -19.76
CA THR A 682 -3.84 67.90 -20.59
C THR A 682 -3.51 69.36 -20.26
N LYS A 683 -3.00 69.65 -19.07
CA LYS A 683 -2.55 70.98 -18.65
C LYS A 683 -1.03 71.10 -18.56
N ALA A 684 -0.27 70.16 -19.12
CA ALA A 684 1.18 70.12 -19.00
C ALA A 684 1.85 71.40 -19.50
N ASP A 685 1.38 71.96 -20.63
CA ASP A 685 1.94 73.18 -21.20
C ASP A 685 1.78 74.42 -20.30
N VAL A 686 0.75 74.42 -19.44
CA VAL A 686 0.50 75.50 -18.47
C VAL A 686 1.23 75.23 -17.15
N LEU A 687 1.22 73.97 -16.70
CA LEU A 687 1.81 73.56 -15.43
C LEU A 687 3.35 73.55 -15.47
N PHE A 688 3.94 73.34 -16.65
CA PHE A 688 5.39 73.23 -16.84
C PHE A 688 5.98 74.29 -17.79
N SER A 689 5.26 75.39 -18.06
CA SER A 689 5.82 76.49 -18.86
C SER A 689 7.05 77.08 -18.18
N SER A 690 8.21 77.04 -18.84
CA SER A 690 9.39 77.75 -18.35
C SER A 690 9.17 79.26 -18.50
N VAL A 691 9.29 79.99 -17.39
CA VAL A 691 9.45 81.45 -17.45
C VAL A 691 10.75 81.70 -18.21
N ARG A 692 10.66 82.08 -19.50
CA ARG A 692 11.81 82.66 -20.21
C ARG A 692 12.18 83.93 -19.45
N GLU A 693 13.39 83.97 -18.87
CA GLU A 693 14.01 85.23 -18.48
C GLU A 693 13.98 86.20 -19.67
N PRO A 694 13.61 87.47 -19.47
CA PRO A 694 13.63 88.44 -20.56
C PRO A 694 15.08 88.72 -20.94
N ASN A 695 15.42 88.52 -22.23
CA ASN A 695 16.66 89.02 -22.81
C ASN A 695 16.79 90.52 -22.51
N ASN A 696 17.80 90.90 -21.72
CA ASN A 696 18.26 92.27 -21.62
C ASN A 696 18.67 92.77 -23.01
N THR A 697 17.85 93.62 -23.62
CA THR A 697 18.28 94.57 -24.65
C THR A 697 18.87 95.79 -23.96
N ALA A 698 20.16 96.04 -24.11
CA ALA A 698 20.77 97.35 -23.89
C ALA A 698 21.83 97.63 -24.96
N TYR A 699 21.50 98.63 -25.79
CA TYR A 699 22.28 99.41 -26.77
C TYR A 699 23.00 98.72 -27.93
#